data_AF-A0A7L1XAV4-F1
#
_entry.id   AF-A0A7L1XAV4-F1
#
_cell.length_a   1.000
_cell.length_b   1.000
_cell.length_c   1.000
_cell.angle_alpha   90.00
_cell.angle_beta   90.00
_cell.angle_gamma   90.00
#
_symmetry.space_group_name_H-M   'P 1'
#
loop_
_entity.id
_entity.type
_entity.pdbx_description
1 polymer ?
#
loop_
_entity_poly.entity_id
_entity_poly.type
_entity_poly.pdbx_seq_one_letter_code
_entity_poly.pdbx_strand_id
1 'polypeptide(L)'
;EELDSSQPQLSDMEQPVTERGNPSPLQAPVPGEWNSSSQSESAFKQFEQLASEHGDQRWEKEQQQRGAEEHEISGKSEETTEKPELVVLDPEHPLMRRFQAALKNYLTKQIEKVNLELRELRTATKKSKVEREELGVVLYGAQQQLAHLQLELEKSHDRCSQVASARQQLEEELEALRLTHKKMSHNTDDERKKVSAMQTQVENLALQLLYMQSMDEDMHHNIILMKQSTKKAEAEKLQAEIEKRKQDFLVDRLTRQTYELQEQIALFEAQFVAQAEDTKVTQQALNEACMEVQAINMEKKRLMKHWKSSLAGMKQRDEAYIATQDLLSKYRNDLKSLEMDIHGCRKSIRKEEEKNELLVSILSRSEGNANVTKKLIAQCLSKQEALKVESGTYTRILEETEQALNRTKMDQAVHLNELLSVCKDIEKGNDAKEQMESEIMAKVQDQMISSKATKHFSQLAAKLHRRKADLELHFSHVENDIAQVILNTTHTNCKLTGLQKTLCELDEEIKIVQNLIRCSESEIAKCNVLIANKQAVMSQYNKKLEMILSQLGGQELGPLEIEINKLTKEIEECNSEVMTLQKYWLHQQKELVKLTHEREEQLASLDMLKKQFTIMQQKKVRTENEIQQETKEWKDIERHMRNMSNDLIKLNVLINKNSSSAEELQHGNVITENEFVRSLKAAEKESVEMQERHSQLTEEKERLLNSLVEAEHQIMLWEKKIQLTKEMRAAVDSASGQSEIQAMKTEIHRMQIRYGQLMKQQEKLICDMEASVYHRETIALRGEGQRTDKKRLTKGEFHRKKEELRKKISETQKNAQECSKTILELESTQATLSASLSEKQQELCRLQAEAHGLDLDAESLRNKKRWNLLEIVAYQARQKHLQALREGKYTPLCHTEQAWSNQWQKLQDRLRTIDTIIQQIQQEHPQHQRPLQWLRQCLESRLGS
;
A
#
# COMPACT_ATOMS: atom_id res chain seq x y z
N GLU A 1 41.43 -17.03 8.11
CA GLU A 1 40.32 -16.27 8.73
C GLU A 1 39.26 -17.26 9.25
N GLU A 2 39.46 -18.05 10.31
CA GLU A 2 40.35 -17.99 11.50
C GLU A 2 40.12 -16.84 12.48
N LEU A 3 40.49 -17.10 13.75
CA LEU A 3 40.17 -16.38 14.99
C LEU A 3 38.71 -16.60 15.42
N ASP A 4 38.34 -17.49 16.35
CA ASP A 4 39.07 -18.34 17.33
C ASP A 4 39.79 -17.61 18.50
N SER A 5 39.25 -17.76 19.73
CA SER A 5 40.00 -17.81 21.00
C SER A 5 39.10 -17.95 22.27
N SER A 6 39.22 -19.11 22.92
CA SER A 6 39.45 -19.29 24.38
C SER A 6 38.45 -18.85 25.48
N GLN A 7 38.17 -19.80 26.38
CA GLN A 7 37.71 -19.64 27.79
C GLN A 7 38.96 -19.55 28.73
N PRO A 8 39.02 -19.97 30.04
CA PRO A 8 38.01 -20.28 31.08
C PRO A 8 38.37 -19.73 32.52
N GLN A 9 37.79 -20.33 33.58
CA GLN A 9 38.26 -20.39 35.00
C GLN A 9 37.99 -19.20 35.95
N LEU A 10 37.86 -19.34 37.28
CA LEU A 10 37.60 -20.50 38.20
C LEU A 10 37.11 -20.01 39.58
N SER A 11 36.45 -20.90 40.35
CA SER A 11 36.40 -21.09 41.84
C SER A 11 35.00 -21.60 42.23
N ASP A 12 34.73 -22.75 42.89
CA ASP A 12 35.37 -23.52 43.98
C ASP A 12 35.30 -22.81 45.35
N MET A 13 34.90 -23.40 46.49
CA MET A 13 34.27 -24.69 46.87
C MET A 13 33.17 -24.39 47.96
N GLU A 14 32.42 -25.26 48.65
CA GLU A 14 32.59 -26.65 49.17
C GLU A 14 31.25 -27.45 49.21
N GLN A 15 31.34 -28.72 49.62
CA GLN A 15 30.27 -29.75 49.70
C GLN A 15 30.24 -30.34 51.14
N PRO A 16 29.71 -31.56 51.43
CA PRO A 16 28.53 -32.30 50.94
C PRO A 16 27.50 -32.50 52.11
N VAL A 17 26.49 -33.38 52.12
CA VAL A 17 26.52 -34.87 52.32
C VAL A 17 25.18 -35.50 51.87
N THR A 18 25.24 -36.80 51.55
CA THR A 18 24.22 -37.75 51.05
C THR A 18 23.04 -38.01 52.02
N GLU A 19 21.92 -38.71 51.70
CA GLU A 19 21.71 -39.96 50.91
C GLU A 19 20.38 -40.05 50.11
N ARG A 20 20.13 -41.21 49.47
CA ARG A 20 18.98 -41.54 48.58
C ARG A 20 17.80 -42.18 49.33
N GLY A 21 16.57 -42.05 48.83
CA GLY A 21 15.45 -42.92 49.23
C GLY A 21 14.11 -42.68 48.51
N ASN A 22 13.66 -43.64 47.68
CA ASN A 22 12.31 -43.77 47.09
C ASN A 22 11.55 -44.92 47.83
N PRO A 23 10.22 -45.15 47.64
CA PRO A 23 9.10 -44.27 47.23
C PRO A 23 7.83 -44.45 48.13
N SER A 24 6.68 -43.95 47.63
CA SER A 24 5.24 -44.12 47.98
C SER A 24 4.73 -45.11 49.08
N PRO A 25 3.65 -44.75 49.83
CA PRO A 25 3.13 -45.55 50.97
C PRO A 25 1.90 -46.44 50.66
N LEU A 26 1.64 -47.45 51.52
CA LEU A 26 0.35 -48.17 51.61
C LEU A 26 0.07 -48.81 53.01
N GLN A 27 -1.08 -48.45 53.60
CA GLN A 27 -1.96 -49.17 54.56
C GLN A 27 -1.49 -49.84 55.90
N ALA A 28 -2.32 -49.60 56.93
CA ALA A 28 -2.68 -50.46 58.09
C ALA A 28 -1.65 -50.62 59.25
N PRO A 29 -2.06 -51.04 60.49
CA PRO A 29 -3.36 -51.59 60.94
C PRO A 29 -4.02 -50.93 62.20
N VAL A 30 -5.06 -51.59 62.73
CA VAL A 30 -6.14 -51.11 63.64
C VAL A 30 -6.55 -52.26 64.61
N PRO A 31 -6.71 -52.09 65.95
CA PRO A 31 -8.05 -51.94 66.58
C PRO A 31 -8.11 -51.18 67.95
N GLY A 32 -9.30 -51.16 68.59
CA GLY A 32 -9.57 -50.70 69.97
C GLY A 32 -10.56 -49.51 70.04
N GLU A 33 -11.91 -49.64 69.90
CA GLU A 33 -12.93 -50.33 70.75
C GLU A 33 -13.24 -49.60 72.08
N TRP A 34 -14.48 -49.25 72.50
CA TRP A 34 -15.86 -49.23 71.95
C TRP A 34 -16.53 -47.87 72.35
N ASN A 35 -17.54 -47.29 71.68
CA ASN A 35 -18.97 -47.64 71.57
C ASN A 35 -19.72 -47.86 72.91
N SER A 36 -20.98 -47.43 73.12
CA SER A 36 -21.96 -46.73 72.24
C SER A 36 -23.06 -45.96 73.02
N SER A 37 -23.90 -45.23 72.29
CA SER A 37 -25.10 -44.49 72.75
C SER A 37 -26.35 -45.37 72.99
N SER A 38 -27.37 -44.81 73.65
CA SER A 38 -28.78 -44.82 73.17
C SER A 38 -29.74 -44.03 74.09
N GLN A 39 -30.88 -43.60 73.52
CA GLN A 39 -32.05 -43.05 74.23
C GLN A 39 -33.14 -44.12 74.34
N SER A 40 -34.06 -44.00 75.30
CA SER A 40 -35.40 -44.60 75.21
C SER A 40 -36.42 -43.82 76.05
N GLU A 41 -37.67 -43.83 75.61
CA GLU A 41 -38.78 -43.11 76.24
C GLU A 41 -39.62 -44.02 77.17
N SER A 42 -40.51 -43.35 77.91
CA SER A 42 -41.87 -43.81 78.24
C SER A 42 -42.16 -44.61 79.53
N ALA A 43 -43.31 -44.21 80.11
CA ALA A 43 -44.37 -45.04 80.70
C ALA A 43 -44.19 -45.72 82.09
N PHE A 44 -45.16 -45.33 82.95
CA PHE A 44 -45.96 -46.18 83.85
C PHE A 44 -45.38 -46.77 85.16
N LYS A 45 -46.12 -46.48 86.23
CA LYS A 45 -46.54 -47.34 87.37
C LYS A 45 -45.51 -48.36 87.91
N GLN A 46 -44.94 -48.11 89.09
CA GLN A 46 -45.54 -48.33 90.43
C GLN A 46 -45.59 -49.81 90.87
N PHE A 47 -45.11 -50.03 92.11
CA PHE A 47 -45.37 -51.16 93.01
C PHE A 47 -44.71 -52.51 92.62
N GLU A 48 -44.17 -53.32 93.54
CA GLU A 48 -43.88 -53.18 94.99
C GLU A 48 -42.96 -54.37 95.44
N GLN A 49 -42.61 -54.42 96.73
CA GLN A 49 -42.18 -55.62 97.51
C GLN A 49 -40.69 -56.02 97.46
N LEU A 50 -40.06 -56.51 98.54
CA LEU A 50 -40.43 -56.55 99.98
C LEU A 50 -39.17 -56.82 100.84
N ALA A 51 -39.02 -56.15 102.00
CA ALA A 51 -38.27 -56.67 103.16
C ALA A 51 -38.53 -55.83 104.44
N SER A 52 -38.95 -56.51 105.50
CA SER A 52 -38.95 -56.22 106.95
C SER A 52 -38.03 -55.10 107.51
N GLU A 53 -38.34 -54.41 108.62
CA GLU A 53 -39.53 -54.34 109.51
C GLU A 53 -39.32 -53.20 110.55
N HIS A 54 -40.25 -52.78 111.42
CA HIS A 54 -41.69 -53.08 111.59
C HIS A 54 -42.45 -51.73 111.75
N GLY A 55 -43.78 -51.66 111.79
CA GLY A 55 -44.79 -52.72 111.75
C GLY A 55 -46.21 -52.10 111.83
N ASP A 56 -47.12 -52.61 111.00
CA ASP A 56 -48.47 -52.09 110.81
C ASP A 56 -49.44 -52.41 111.95
N GLN A 57 -50.45 -51.54 112.16
CA GLN A 57 -51.84 -51.95 111.87
C GLN A 57 -52.85 -50.80 111.81
N ARG A 58 -53.41 -50.62 110.61
CA ARG A 58 -54.65 -49.89 110.33
C ARG A 58 -55.84 -50.84 110.44
N TRP A 59 -56.90 -50.42 111.12
CA TRP A 59 -58.24 -50.98 110.93
C TRP A 59 -59.26 -49.85 110.80
N GLU A 60 -59.99 -49.87 109.69
CA GLU A 60 -61.18 -49.05 109.48
C GLU A 60 -62.42 -49.90 109.77
N LYS A 61 -63.28 -49.43 110.68
CA LYS A 61 -64.71 -49.27 110.38
C LYS A 61 -65.47 -48.47 111.42
N GLU A 62 -66.62 -47.97 111.00
CA GLU A 62 -67.54 -47.19 111.80
C GLU A 62 -68.18 -48.03 112.91
N GLN A 63 -68.43 -47.44 114.09
CA GLN A 63 -69.82 -47.12 114.47
C GLN A 63 -69.91 -46.14 115.65
N GLN A 64 -71.14 -45.71 115.95
CA GLN A 64 -71.44 -44.61 116.84
C GLN A 64 -71.15 -44.91 118.31
N GLN A 65 -70.88 -43.85 119.10
CA GLN A 65 -71.70 -43.61 120.29
C GLN A 65 -71.77 -42.12 120.67
N ARG A 66 -73.01 -41.62 120.74
CA ARG A 66 -73.43 -40.52 121.63
C ARG A 66 -74.19 -41.15 122.80
N GLY A 67 -74.28 -40.46 123.93
CA GLY A 67 -74.86 -40.97 125.17
C GLY A 67 -73.71 -41.22 126.16
N ALA A 68 -73.53 -40.50 127.26
CA ALA A 68 -74.48 -39.93 128.22
C ALA A 68 -75.19 -41.00 129.05
N GLU A 69 -74.61 -41.28 130.22
CA GLU A 69 -75.35 -41.67 131.41
C GLU A 69 -75.21 -40.52 132.41
N GLU A 70 -76.35 -39.99 132.84
CA GLU A 70 -76.45 -39.04 133.95
C GLU A 70 -76.58 -39.84 135.25
N HIS A 71 -76.02 -39.33 136.35
CA HIS A 71 -76.52 -39.36 137.74
C HIS A 71 -75.37 -38.88 138.64
N GLU A 72 -75.44 -37.71 139.27
CA GLU A 72 -76.32 -37.41 140.41
C GLU A 72 -76.24 -38.42 141.55
N ILE A 73 -75.31 -38.20 142.48
CA ILE A 73 -75.61 -38.38 143.91
C ILE A 73 -75.21 -37.09 144.65
N SER A 74 -76.14 -36.54 145.41
CA SER A 74 -76.02 -35.24 146.06
C SER A 74 -75.75 -35.37 147.56
N GLY A 75 -74.55 -34.93 147.98
CA GLY A 75 -74.33 -34.16 149.20
C GLY A 75 -74.37 -34.84 150.57
N LYS A 76 -73.90 -34.06 151.57
CA LYS A 76 -73.88 -34.32 153.03
C LYS A 76 -72.90 -35.41 153.51
N SER A 77 -72.29 -35.30 154.69
CA SER A 77 -72.15 -34.15 155.63
C SER A 77 -71.01 -34.40 156.63
N GLU A 78 -70.55 -33.31 157.26
CA GLU A 78 -70.10 -33.19 158.68
C GLU A 78 -69.37 -34.37 159.36
N GLU A 79 -68.09 -34.15 159.70
CA GLU A 79 -67.46 -34.28 161.06
C GLU A 79 -65.95 -33.96 160.88
N THR A 80 -65.40 -32.80 161.26
CA THR A 80 -65.05 -32.24 162.59
C THR A 80 -63.94 -32.96 163.35
N THR A 81 -62.95 -32.15 163.81
CA THR A 81 -61.81 -32.50 164.69
C THR A 81 -60.78 -33.50 164.12
N GLU A 82 -59.49 -33.46 164.50
CA GLU A 82 -58.83 -32.81 165.65
C GLU A 82 -57.86 -31.65 165.30
N LYS A 83 -57.24 -31.04 166.33
CA LYS A 83 -56.19 -30.01 166.24
C LYS A 83 -54.79 -30.66 166.38
N PRO A 84 -53.69 -29.89 166.28
CA PRO A 84 -53.20 -29.30 167.53
C PRO A 84 -52.93 -27.79 167.51
N GLU A 85 -53.11 -27.20 168.69
CA GLU A 85 -52.49 -25.95 169.21
C GLU A 85 -52.51 -24.69 168.35
N LEU A 86 -53.75 -24.25 168.14
CA LEU A 86 -54.13 -22.86 168.23
C LEU A 86 -53.59 -22.16 169.50
N VAL A 87 -52.94 -20.99 169.37
CA VAL A 87 -52.98 -19.94 170.41
C VAL A 87 -53.63 -18.72 169.78
N VAL A 88 -54.85 -18.41 170.19
CA VAL A 88 -55.72 -17.39 169.58
C VAL A 88 -56.07 -16.31 170.59
N LEU A 89 -56.12 -15.07 170.12
CA LEU A 89 -56.87 -14.00 170.78
C LEU A 89 -58.33 -14.11 170.30
N ASP A 90 -59.24 -14.31 171.27
CA ASP A 90 -60.60 -14.83 171.04
C ASP A 90 -61.40 -14.14 169.91
N PRO A 91 -62.28 -14.84 169.16
CA PRO A 91 -63.08 -14.23 168.10
C PRO A 91 -64.01 -13.07 168.54
N GLU A 92 -64.32 -12.98 169.83
CA GLU A 92 -65.09 -11.89 170.44
C GLU A 92 -64.22 -10.69 170.89
N HIS A 93 -62.89 -10.77 170.78
CA HIS A 93 -61.97 -9.76 171.29
C HIS A 93 -62.24 -8.38 170.64
N PRO A 94 -62.41 -7.30 171.42
CA PRO A 94 -63.02 -6.05 170.94
C PRO A 94 -62.24 -5.32 169.84
N LEU A 95 -60.97 -5.67 169.60
CA LEU A 95 -60.15 -5.12 168.52
C LEU A 95 -60.44 -5.73 167.13
N MET A 96 -61.08 -6.91 167.02
CA MET A 96 -61.27 -7.59 165.73
C MET A 96 -62.53 -7.17 164.95
N ARG A 97 -63.56 -6.67 165.63
CA ARG A 97 -64.89 -6.40 165.01
C ARG A 97 -64.85 -5.36 163.87
N ARG A 98 -63.91 -4.40 163.88
CA ARG A 98 -63.77 -3.37 162.82
C ARG A 98 -63.23 -3.90 161.50
N PHE A 99 -62.36 -4.91 161.53
CA PHE A 99 -61.74 -5.51 160.33
C PHE A 99 -62.76 -6.31 159.49
N GLN A 100 -63.58 -7.12 160.16
CA GLN A 100 -64.51 -8.05 159.50
C GLN A 100 -65.58 -7.34 158.64
N ALA A 101 -66.07 -6.18 159.08
CA ALA A 101 -67.09 -5.43 158.35
C ALA A 101 -66.57 -4.83 157.03
N ALA A 102 -65.34 -4.32 157.01
CA ALA A 102 -64.75 -3.68 155.83
C ALA A 102 -64.53 -4.68 154.68
N LEU A 103 -64.10 -5.91 155.00
CA LEU A 103 -63.79 -6.95 154.02
C LEU A 103 -65.01 -7.32 153.15
N LYS A 104 -66.22 -7.35 153.74
CA LYS A 104 -67.44 -7.80 153.06
C LYS A 104 -67.90 -6.86 151.93
N ASN A 105 -67.67 -5.55 152.08
CA ASN A 105 -68.08 -4.53 151.10
C ASN A 105 -67.10 -4.36 149.93
N TYR A 106 -65.86 -4.83 150.05
CA TYR A 106 -64.88 -4.82 148.96
C TYR A 106 -65.18 -5.89 147.91
N LEU A 107 -65.59 -7.09 148.36
CA LEU A 107 -65.80 -8.24 147.48
C LEU A 107 -67.00 -8.08 146.53
N THR A 108 -68.07 -7.41 146.95
CA THR A 108 -69.27 -7.20 146.11
C THR A 108 -68.99 -6.31 144.90
N LYS A 109 -68.30 -5.18 145.08
CA LYS A 109 -67.94 -4.25 143.99
C LYS A 109 -67.08 -4.89 142.91
N GLN A 110 -66.15 -5.77 143.29
CA GLN A 110 -65.29 -6.46 142.32
C GLN A 110 -66.09 -7.42 141.43
N ILE A 111 -67.09 -8.10 141.98
CA ILE A 111 -67.99 -8.97 141.23
C ILE A 111 -68.79 -8.17 140.19
N GLU A 112 -69.25 -6.95 140.52
CA GLU A 112 -69.97 -6.09 139.57
C GLU A 112 -69.10 -5.65 138.39
N LYS A 113 -67.84 -5.25 138.64
CA LYS A 113 -66.89 -4.84 137.59
C LYS A 113 -66.57 -5.97 136.62
N VAL A 114 -66.23 -7.16 137.11
CA VAL A 114 -65.95 -8.35 136.27
C VAL A 114 -67.17 -8.75 135.44
N ASN A 115 -68.39 -8.55 135.96
CA ASN A 115 -69.63 -8.79 135.21
C ASN A 115 -69.91 -7.75 134.09
N LEU A 116 -69.32 -6.57 134.12
CA LEU A 116 -69.37 -5.63 132.98
C LEU A 116 -68.35 -6.02 131.91
N GLU A 117 -67.10 -6.27 132.31
CA GLU A 117 -66.02 -6.71 131.41
C GLU A 117 -66.40 -8.01 130.66
N LEU A 118 -67.05 -8.96 131.34
CA LEU A 118 -67.58 -10.17 130.70
C LEU A 118 -68.69 -9.90 129.66
N ARG A 119 -69.46 -8.81 129.77
CA ARG A 119 -70.48 -8.44 128.77
C ARG A 119 -69.83 -7.80 127.54
N GLU A 120 -68.85 -6.93 127.75
CA GLU A 120 -68.10 -6.26 126.68
C GLU A 120 -67.25 -7.24 125.87
N LEU A 121 -66.54 -8.16 126.53
CA LEU A 121 -65.82 -9.24 125.85
C LEU A 121 -66.76 -10.16 125.05
N ARG A 122 -67.98 -10.41 125.53
CA ARG A 122 -68.99 -11.19 124.79
C ARG A 122 -69.55 -10.46 123.57
N THR A 123 -69.65 -9.13 123.57
CA THR A 123 -70.08 -8.37 122.36
C THR A 123 -68.94 -8.21 121.37
N ALA A 124 -67.70 -7.95 121.82
CA ALA A 124 -66.51 -7.95 120.98
C ALA A 124 -66.30 -9.30 120.26
N THR A 125 -66.42 -10.41 121.00
CA THR A 125 -66.31 -11.77 120.45
C THR A 125 -67.39 -12.08 119.39
N LYS A 126 -68.58 -11.46 119.49
CA LYS A 126 -69.62 -11.59 118.45
C LYS A 126 -69.26 -10.81 117.18
N LYS A 127 -68.76 -9.57 117.29
CA LYS A 127 -68.33 -8.76 116.15
C LYS A 127 -67.21 -9.44 115.36
N SER A 128 -66.16 -9.88 116.07
CA SER A 128 -65.01 -10.55 115.45
C SER A 128 -65.36 -11.85 114.71
N LYS A 129 -66.46 -12.52 115.06
CA LYS A 129 -66.97 -13.67 114.29
C LYS A 129 -67.62 -13.25 112.96
N VAL A 130 -68.46 -12.22 112.98
CA VAL A 130 -69.08 -11.67 111.75
C VAL A 130 -67.99 -11.14 110.81
N GLU A 131 -67.04 -10.36 111.33
CA GLU A 131 -65.88 -9.85 110.57
C GLU A 131 -65.07 -11.00 109.93
N ARG A 132 -64.90 -12.14 110.64
CA ARG A 132 -64.23 -13.34 110.12
C ARG A 132 -65.04 -14.05 109.03
N GLU A 133 -66.36 -14.08 109.15
CA GLU A 133 -67.28 -14.67 108.17
C GLU A 133 -67.32 -13.83 106.88
N GLU A 134 -67.40 -12.50 107.01
CA GLU A 134 -67.30 -11.54 105.89
C GLU A 134 -65.96 -11.64 105.16
N LEU A 135 -64.83 -11.66 105.89
CA LEU A 135 -63.51 -11.88 105.32
C LEU A 135 -63.39 -13.25 104.62
N GLY A 136 -64.08 -14.28 105.13
CA GLY A 136 -64.16 -15.59 104.48
C GLY A 136 -64.83 -15.54 103.10
N VAL A 137 -65.94 -14.79 102.98
CA VAL A 137 -66.64 -14.58 101.70
C VAL A 137 -65.77 -13.78 100.72
N VAL A 138 -65.09 -12.73 101.19
CA VAL A 138 -64.17 -11.92 100.35
C VAL A 138 -62.99 -12.77 99.86
N LEU A 139 -62.41 -13.61 100.73
CA LEU A 139 -61.33 -14.54 100.35
C LEU A 139 -61.79 -15.57 99.32
N TYR A 140 -63.00 -16.11 99.44
CA TYR A 140 -63.57 -17.02 98.44
C TYR A 140 -63.80 -16.33 97.09
N GLY A 141 -64.32 -15.10 97.08
CA GLY A 141 -64.44 -14.30 95.86
C GLY A 141 -63.10 -14.02 95.19
N ALA A 142 -62.07 -13.68 95.97
CA ALA A 142 -60.70 -13.49 95.46
C ALA A 142 -60.09 -14.80 94.93
N GLN A 143 -60.34 -15.94 95.57
CA GLN A 143 -59.92 -17.27 95.07
C GLN A 143 -60.59 -17.60 93.72
N GLN A 144 -61.88 -17.31 93.57
CA GLN A 144 -62.60 -17.53 92.31
C GLN A 144 -62.08 -16.62 91.18
N GLN A 145 -61.76 -15.36 91.46
CA GLN A 145 -61.11 -14.45 90.51
C GLN A 145 -59.70 -14.92 90.13
N LEU A 146 -58.91 -15.38 91.11
CA LEU A 146 -57.56 -15.89 90.88
C LEU A 146 -57.57 -17.15 90.00
N ALA A 147 -58.50 -18.08 90.23
CA ALA A 147 -58.68 -19.26 89.38
C ALA A 147 -59.09 -18.89 87.94
N HIS A 148 -59.92 -17.86 87.76
CA HIS A 148 -60.25 -17.31 86.44
C HIS A 148 -59.00 -16.76 85.72
N LEU A 149 -58.20 -15.96 86.41
CA LEU A 149 -56.97 -15.37 85.86
C LEU A 149 -55.90 -16.42 85.55
N GLN A 150 -55.78 -17.48 86.35
CA GLN A 150 -54.91 -18.62 86.05
C GLN A 150 -55.34 -19.33 84.75
N LEU A 151 -56.64 -19.61 84.61
CA LEU A 151 -57.19 -20.29 83.44
C LEU A 151 -57.11 -19.42 82.17
N GLU A 152 -57.20 -18.09 82.29
CA GLU A 152 -56.92 -17.15 81.20
C GLU A 152 -55.42 -17.07 80.86
N LEU A 153 -54.54 -17.15 81.85
CA LEU A 153 -53.09 -17.19 81.65
C LEU A 153 -52.67 -18.49 80.94
N GLU A 154 -53.19 -19.65 81.35
CA GLU A 154 -53.01 -20.94 80.67
C GLU A 154 -53.45 -20.86 79.19
N LYS A 155 -54.66 -20.36 78.92
CA LYS A 155 -55.14 -20.11 77.56
C LYS A 155 -54.27 -19.13 76.77
N SER A 156 -53.60 -18.18 77.43
CA SER A 156 -52.64 -17.28 76.79
C SER A 156 -51.32 -17.99 76.47
N HIS A 157 -50.87 -18.88 77.35
CA HIS A 157 -49.67 -19.70 77.17
C HIS A 157 -49.84 -20.70 76.03
N ASP A 158 -50.99 -21.37 75.95
CA ASP A 158 -51.35 -22.27 74.83
C ASP A 158 -51.36 -21.55 73.48
N ARG A 159 -51.87 -20.31 73.43
CA ARG A 159 -51.83 -19.48 72.22
C ARG A 159 -50.40 -19.09 71.86
N CYS A 160 -49.57 -18.74 72.84
CA CYS A 160 -48.17 -18.42 72.63
C CYS A 160 -47.36 -19.63 72.15
N SER A 161 -47.62 -20.84 72.67
CA SER A 161 -46.95 -22.06 72.22
C SER A 161 -47.37 -22.45 70.79
N GLN A 162 -48.66 -22.34 70.47
CA GLN A 162 -49.17 -22.53 69.09
C GLN A 162 -48.54 -21.54 68.09
N VAL A 163 -48.47 -20.26 68.45
CA VAL A 163 -47.82 -19.22 67.61
C VAL A 163 -46.32 -19.47 67.49
N ALA A 164 -45.65 -19.92 68.55
CA ALA A 164 -44.23 -20.28 68.50
C ALA A 164 -43.97 -21.48 67.58
N SER A 165 -44.79 -22.54 67.66
CA SER A 165 -44.65 -23.71 66.78
C SER A 165 -44.95 -23.37 65.31
N ALA A 166 -45.96 -22.55 65.05
CA ALA A 166 -46.28 -22.08 63.69
C ALA A 166 -45.17 -21.17 63.12
N ARG A 167 -44.57 -20.31 63.96
CA ARG A 167 -43.39 -19.52 63.58
C ARG A 167 -42.20 -20.43 63.26
N GLN A 168 -41.90 -21.42 64.08
CA GLN A 168 -40.79 -22.33 63.85
C GLN A 168 -40.96 -23.10 62.54
N GLN A 169 -42.16 -23.61 62.25
CA GLN A 169 -42.48 -24.27 60.97
C GLN A 169 -42.25 -23.34 59.78
N LEU A 170 -42.71 -22.08 59.85
CA LEU A 170 -42.46 -21.09 58.80
C LEU A 170 -40.98 -20.70 58.66
N GLU A 171 -40.21 -20.69 59.75
CA GLU A 171 -38.76 -20.45 59.72
C GLU A 171 -38.02 -21.64 59.08
N GLU A 172 -38.40 -22.89 59.41
CA GLU A 172 -37.87 -24.12 58.79
C GLU A 172 -38.23 -24.20 57.28
N GLU A 173 -39.47 -23.89 56.88
CA GLU A 173 -39.88 -23.79 55.47
C GLU A 173 -39.09 -22.71 54.73
N LEU A 174 -38.88 -21.55 55.36
CA LEU A 174 -38.15 -20.42 54.77
C LEU A 174 -36.65 -20.74 54.64
N GLU A 175 -36.06 -21.48 55.58
CA GLU A 175 -34.70 -22.00 55.44
C GLU A 175 -34.58 -23.08 54.36
N ALA A 176 -35.56 -23.99 54.23
CA ALA A 176 -35.62 -24.93 53.13
C ALA A 176 -35.72 -24.21 51.76
N LEU A 177 -36.53 -23.16 51.66
CA LEU A 177 -36.63 -22.30 50.47
C LEU A 177 -35.34 -21.51 50.19
N ARG A 178 -34.64 -21.02 51.23
CA ARG A 178 -33.31 -20.41 51.07
C ARG A 178 -32.28 -21.42 50.58
N LEU A 179 -32.32 -22.67 51.05
CA LEU A 179 -31.41 -23.74 50.63
C LEU A 179 -31.69 -24.22 49.21
N THR A 180 -32.96 -24.35 48.79
CA THR A 180 -33.30 -24.65 47.40
C THR A 180 -32.96 -23.47 46.48
N HIS A 181 -33.21 -22.23 46.87
CA HIS A 181 -32.77 -21.05 46.11
C HIS A 181 -31.24 -21.01 45.95
N LYS A 182 -30.46 -21.25 47.02
CA LYS A 182 -28.98 -21.31 46.93
C LYS A 182 -28.49 -22.42 45.99
N LYS A 183 -29.13 -23.59 46.00
CA LYS A 183 -28.85 -24.68 45.05
C LYS A 183 -29.20 -24.27 43.62
N MET A 184 -30.36 -23.65 43.41
CA MET A 184 -30.78 -23.18 42.09
C MET A 184 -29.88 -22.06 41.55
N SER A 185 -29.47 -21.10 42.37
CA SER A 185 -28.53 -20.05 41.93
C SER A 185 -27.17 -20.64 41.54
N HIS A 186 -26.62 -21.54 42.38
CA HIS A 186 -25.37 -22.24 42.06
C HIS A 186 -25.49 -23.06 40.77
N ASN A 187 -26.59 -23.78 40.56
CA ASN A 187 -26.86 -24.49 39.31
C ASN A 187 -26.91 -23.51 38.12
N THR A 188 -27.62 -22.38 38.23
CA THR A 188 -27.67 -21.39 37.13
C THR A 188 -26.32 -20.73 36.86
N ASP A 189 -25.47 -20.55 37.87
CA ASP A 189 -24.11 -20.03 37.69
C ASP A 189 -23.16 -21.07 37.08
N ASP A 190 -23.38 -22.36 37.33
CA ASP A 190 -22.64 -23.44 36.66
C ASP A 190 -23.12 -23.67 35.22
N GLU A 191 -24.42 -23.54 34.94
CA GLU A 191 -24.93 -23.49 33.55
C GLU A 191 -24.42 -22.23 32.82
N ARG A 192 -24.33 -21.07 33.48
CA ARG A 192 -23.67 -19.87 32.91
C ARG A 192 -22.20 -20.13 32.56
N LYS A 193 -21.44 -20.80 33.43
CA LYS A 193 -20.04 -21.20 33.15
C LYS A 193 -19.96 -22.18 31.96
N LYS A 194 -20.88 -23.15 31.87
CA LYS A 194 -20.96 -24.06 30.72
C LYS A 194 -21.29 -23.31 29.44
N VAL A 195 -22.21 -22.34 29.48
CA VAL A 195 -22.56 -21.49 28.34
C VAL A 195 -21.36 -20.62 27.92
N SER A 196 -20.60 -20.03 28.83
CA SER A 196 -19.39 -19.27 28.45
C SER A 196 -18.25 -20.17 27.94
N ALA A 197 -18.12 -21.40 28.45
CA ALA A 197 -17.22 -22.41 27.89
C ALA A 197 -17.65 -22.86 26.49
N MET A 198 -18.95 -23.01 26.23
CA MET A 198 -19.48 -23.31 24.89
C MET A 198 -19.37 -22.11 23.94
N GLN A 199 -19.57 -20.89 24.42
CA GLN A 199 -19.38 -19.66 23.63
C GLN A 199 -17.92 -19.52 23.21
N THR A 200 -16.97 -19.63 24.14
CA THR A 200 -15.53 -19.61 23.80
C THR A 200 -15.11 -20.80 22.93
N GLN A 201 -15.74 -21.97 23.04
CA GLN A 201 -15.54 -23.07 22.08
C GLN A 201 -16.08 -22.74 20.69
N VAL A 202 -17.27 -22.13 20.59
CA VAL A 202 -17.87 -21.68 19.32
C VAL A 202 -17.05 -20.55 18.69
N GLU A 203 -16.52 -19.62 19.48
CA GLU A 203 -15.62 -18.56 19.03
C GLU A 203 -14.29 -19.13 18.53
N ASN A 204 -13.69 -20.09 19.24
CA ASN A 204 -12.49 -20.80 18.79
C ASN A 204 -12.75 -21.61 17.50
N LEU A 205 -13.91 -22.27 17.38
CA LEU A 205 -14.31 -22.98 16.16
C LEU A 205 -14.61 -22.00 15.00
N ALA A 206 -15.20 -20.83 15.27
CA ALA A 206 -15.42 -19.79 14.29
C ALA A 206 -14.09 -19.18 13.80
N LEU A 207 -13.13 -18.97 14.70
CA LEU A 207 -11.76 -18.56 14.33
C LEU A 207 -11.06 -19.65 13.50
N GLN A 208 -11.18 -20.93 13.87
CA GLN A 208 -10.66 -22.05 13.06
C GLN A 208 -11.33 -22.12 11.68
N LEU A 209 -12.63 -21.88 11.58
CA LEU A 209 -13.35 -21.80 10.31
C LEU A 209 -12.93 -20.59 9.47
N LEU A 210 -12.71 -19.42 10.08
CA LEU A 210 -12.18 -18.24 9.38
C LEU A 210 -10.76 -18.47 8.87
N TYR A 211 -9.88 -19.08 9.67
CA TYR A 211 -8.54 -19.48 9.21
C TYR A 211 -8.62 -20.51 8.08
N MET A 212 -9.48 -21.53 8.20
CA MET A 212 -9.69 -22.52 7.14
C MET A 212 -10.24 -21.88 5.86
N GLN A 213 -11.17 -20.93 5.97
CA GLN A 213 -11.70 -20.17 4.82
C GLN A 213 -10.62 -19.30 4.17
N SER A 214 -9.79 -18.58 4.94
CA SER A 214 -8.68 -17.82 4.35
C SER A 214 -7.65 -18.73 3.68
N MET A 215 -7.38 -19.91 4.25
CA MET A 215 -6.51 -20.90 3.62
C MET A 215 -7.14 -21.52 2.36
N ASP A 216 -8.45 -21.78 2.34
CA ASP A 216 -9.15 -22.25 1.13
C ASP A 216 -9.19 -21.17 0.04
N GLU A 217 -9.35 -19.90 0.39
CA GLU A 217 -9.28 -18.76 -0.55
C GLU A 217 -7.84 -18.58 -1.10
N ASP A 218 -6.82 -18.61 -0.24
CA ASP A 218 -5.41 -18.58 -0.64
C ASP A 218 -5.06 -19.80 -1.51
N MET A 219 -5.51 -21.00 -1.16
CA MET A 219 -5.29 -22.21 -1.95
C MET A 219 -6.04 -22.15 -3.28
N HIS A 220 -7.25 -21.59 -3.31
CA HIS A 220 -7.99 -21.37 -4.56
C HIS A 220 -7.27 -20.35 -5.46
N HIS A 221 -6.74 -19.26 -4.89
CA HIS A 221 -5.95 -18.27 -5.60
C HIS A 221 -4.64 -18.89 -6.14
N ASN A 222 -3.91 -19.65 -5.31
CA ASN A 222 -2.73 -20.39 -5.72
C ASN A 222 -3.03 -21.43 -6.81
N ILE A 223 -4.18 -22.11 -6.76
CA ILE A 223 -4.64 -23.03 -7.81
C ILE A 223 -4.98 -22.27 -9.10
N ILE A 224 -5.53 -21.05 -9.03
CA ILE A 224 -5.74 -20.18 -10.20
C ILE A 224 -4.38 -19.75 -10.78
N LEU A 225 -3.45 -19.26 -9.95
CA LEU A 225 -2.11 -18.87 -10.37
C LEU A 225 -1.34 -20.05 -10.99
N MET A 226 -1.43 -21.25 -10.41
CA MET A 226 -0.89 -22.47 -11.01
C MET A 226 -1.55 -22.82 -12.34
N LYS A 227 -2.89 -22.71 -12.46
CA LYS A 227 -3.60 -22.93 -13.73
C LYS A 227 -3.28 -21.86 -14.80
N GLN A 228 -2.83 -20.67 -14.39
CA GLN A 228 -2.35 -19.64 -15.30
C GLN A 228 -0.88 -19.87 -15.69
N SER A 229 -0.02 -20.25 -14.74
CA SER A 229 1.39 -20.53 -15.00
C SER A 229 1.60 -21.81 -15.81
N THR A 230 0.80 -22.87 -15.59
CA THR A 230 0.82 -24.06 -16.45
C THR A 230 0.36 -23.72 -17.87
N LYS A 231 -0.74 -22.99 -18.05
CA LYS A 231 -1.18 -22.52 -19.39
C LYS A 231 -0.15 -21.64 -20.09
N LYS A 232 0.57 -20.79 -19.33
CA LYS A 232 1.66 -19.97 -19.86
C LYS A 232 2.85 -20.85 -20.28
N ALA A 233 3.24 -21.82 -19.46
CA ALA A 233 4.29 -22.79 -19.79
C ALA A 233 3.90 -23.73 -20.94
N GLU A 234 2.62 -24.11 -21.08
CA GLU A 234 2.09 -24.87 -22.22
C GLU A 234 2.14 -24.05 -23.51
N ALA A 235 1.78 -22.75 -23.46
CA ALA A 235 1.89 -21.84 -24.60
C ALA A 235 3.36 -21.58 -24.99
N GLU A 236 4.24 -21.38 -24.01
CA GLU A 236 5.69 -21.22 -24.22
C GLU A 236 6.32 -22.50 -24.79
N LYS A 237 5.92 -23.68 -24.28
CA LYS A 237 6.32 -24.99 -24.83
C LYS A 237 5.82 -25.16 -26.27
N LEU A 238 4.58 -24.79 -26.57
CA LEU A 238 4.01 -24.94 -27.91
C LEU A 238 4.66 -23.96 -28.91
N GLN A 239 5.00 -22.74 -28.47
CA GLN A 239 5.83 -21.81 -29.26
C GLN A 239 7.25 -22.36 -29.46
N ALA A 240 7.87 -22.93 -28.43
CA ALA A 240 9.19 -23.56 -28.52
C ALA A 240 9.17 -24.78 -29.45
N GLU A 241 8.10 -25.58 -29.46
CA GLU A 241 7.90 -26.65 -30.45
C GLU A 241 7.77 -26.10 -31.88
N ILE A 242 7.08 -24.98 -32.09
CA ILE A 242 6.98 -24.32 -33.39
C ILE A 242 8.35 -23.82 -33.86
N GLU A 243 9.10 -23.11 -33.02
CA GLU A 243 10.46 -22.65 -33.37
C GLU A 243 11.42 -23.84 -33.57
N LYS A 244 11.30 -24.91 -32.76
CA LYS A 244 12.10 -26.12 -32.94
C LYS A 244 11.80 -26.80 -34.27
N ARG A 245 10.53 -26.95 -34.66
CA ARG A 245 10.16 -27.46 -36.01
C ARG A 245 10.73 -26.59 -37.13
N LYS A 246 10.76 -25.25 -36.99
CA LYS A 246 11.43 -24.36 -37.96
C LYS A 246 12.95 -24.58 -38.01
N GLN A 247 13.59 -24.73 -36.86
CA GLN A 247 15.02 -25.06 -36.78
C GLN A 247 15.31 -26.41 -37.44
N ASP A 248 14.45 -27.41 -37.21
CA ASP A 248 14.63 -28.75 -37.78
C ASP A 248 14.45 -28.72 -39.31
N PHE A 249 13.46 -27.99 -39.85
CA PHE A 249 13.37 -27.74 -41.30
C PHE A 249 14.57 -26.96 -41.86
N LEU A 250 15.15 -26.03 -41.09
CA LEU A 250 16.36 -25.30 -41.51
C LEU A 250 17.59 -26.23 -41.52
N VAL A 251 17.75 -27.08 -40.51
CA VAL A 251 18.80 -28.11 -40.48
C VAL A 251 18.63 -29.08 -41.63
N ASP A 252 17.41 -29.58 -41.87
CA ASP A 252 17.09 -30.52 -42.95
C ASP A 252 17.27 -29.91 -44.35
N ARG A 253 17.19 -28.57 -44.47
CA ARG A 253 17.61 -27.85 -45.68
C ARG A 253 19.13 -27.74 -45.77
N LEU A 254 19.80 -27.33 -44.70
CA LEU A 254 21.26 -27.13 -44.69
C LEU A 254 22.01 -28.44 -44.91
N THR A 255 21.53 -29.57 -44.37
CA THR A 255 22.11 -30.91 -44.60
C THR A 255 22.00 -31.30 -46.08
N ARG A 256 20.84 -31.13 -46.72
CA ARG A 256 20.69 -31.33 -48.18
C ARG A 256 21.67 -30.46 -48.96
N GLN A 257 21.75 -29.17 -48.66
CA GLN A 257 22.69 -28.27 -49.33
C GLN A 257 24.16 -28.66 -49.09
N THR A 258 24.53 -29.21 -47.93
CA THR A 258 25.89 -29.75 -47.73
C THR A 258 26.14 -31.05 -48.48
N TYR A 259 25.14 -31.92 -48.67
CA TYR A 259 25.28 -33.11 -49.52
C TYR A 259 25.38 -32.72 -51.00
N GLU A 260 24.53 -31.81 -51.49
CA GLU A 260 24.60 -31.25 -52.86
C GLU A 260 25.99 -30.64 -53.15
N LEU A 261 26.58 -29.93 -52.18
CA LEU A 261 27.93 -29.37 -52.30
C LEU A 261 29.04 -30.44 -52.20
N GLN A 262 28.87 -31.49 -51.39
CA GLN A 262 29.81 -32.61 -51.32
C GLN A 262 29.83 -33.41 -52.63
N GLU A 263 28.67 -33.66 -53.24
CA GLU A 263 28.57 -34.30 -54.56
C GLU A 263 29.23 -33.44 -55.64
N GLN A 264 29.02 -32.11 -55.63
CA GLN A 264 29.70 -31.20 -56.54
C GLN A 264 31.22 -31.19 -56.35
N ILE A 265 31.71 -31.18 -55.11
CA ILE A 265 33.15 -31.27 -54.82
C ILE A 265 33.73 -32.57 -55.35
N ALA A 266 33.10 -33.72 -55.09
CA ALA A 266 33.56 -35.02 -55.58
C ALA A 266 33.59 -35.09 -57.13
N LEU A 267 32.61 -34.47 -57.80
CA LEU A 267 32.59 -34.37 -59.26
C LEU A 267 33.73 -33.48 -59.78
N PHE A 268 34.02 -32.35 -59.14
CA PHE A 268 35.13 -31.48 -59.53
C PHE A 268 36.50 -32.09 -59.22
N GLU A 269 36.65 -32.83 -58.13
CA GLU A 269 37.87 -33.59 -57.81
C GLU A 269 38.12 -34.68 -58.86
N ALA A 270 37.09 -35.43 -59.27
CA ALA A 270 37.21 -36.42 -60.35
C ALA A 270 37.59 -35.77 -61.70
N GLN A 271 36.99 -34.63 -62.05
CA GLN A 271 37.37 -33.86 -63.25
C GLN A 271 38.80 -33.33 -63.18
N PHE A 272 39.24 -32.84 -62.02
CA PHE A 272 40.61 -32.37 -61.80
C PHE A 272 41.63 -33.50 -61.93
N VAL A 273 41.35 -34.69 -61.39
CA VAL A 273 42.23 -35.87 -61.56
C VAL A 273 42.36 -36.25 -63.04
N ALA A 274 41.26 -36.33 -63.78
CA ALA A 274 41.29 -36.63 -65.22
C ALA A 274 42.10 -35.57 -66.01
N GLN A 275 41.86 -34.28 -65.78
CA GLN A 275 42.64 -33.20 -66.41
C GLN A 275 44.12 -33.22 -66.00
N ALA A 276 44.42 -33.63 -64.76
CA ALA A 276 45.79 -33.83 -64.27
C ALA A 276 46.46 -35.08 -64.85
N GLU A 277 45.74 -35.97 -65.54
CA GLU A 277 46.30 -37.10 -66.30
C GLU A 277 46.48 -36.72 -67.77
N ASP A 278 45.47 -36.11 -68.41
CA ASP A 278 45.58 -35.56 -69.77
C ASP A 278 46.74 -34.55 -69.91
N THR A 279 46.93 -33.69 -68.92
CA THR A 279 48.07 -32.73 -68.90
C THR A 279 49.42 -33.40 -68.71
N LYS A 280 49.50 -34.57 -68.04
CA LYS A 280 50.75 -35.36 -67.95
C LYS A 280 51.06 -36.04 -69.29
N VAL A 281 50.06 -36.64 -69.94
CA VAL A 281 50.20 -37.31 -71.24
C VAL A 281 50.63 -36.30 -72.32
N THR A 282 50.01 -35.12 -72.36
CA THR A 282 50.39 -34.06 -73.31
C THR A 282 51.76 -33.45 -72.99
N GLN A 283 52.17 -33.35 -71.72
CA GLN A 283 53.55 -32.97 -71.36
C GLN A 283 54.58 -34.03 -71.76
N GLN A 284 54.25 -35.33 -71.66
CA GLN A 284 55.12 -36.41 -72.13
C GLN A 284 55.34 -36.32 -73.65
N ALA A 285 54.26 -36.21 -74.43
CA ALA A 285 54.34 -36.04 -75.89
C ALA A 285 55.10 -34.76 -76.30
N LEU A 286 54.93 -33.64 -75.56
CA LEU A 286 55.69 -32.41 -75.79
C LEU A 286 57.19 -32.60 -75.51
N ASN A 287 57.55 -33.31 -74.44
CA ASN A 287 58.94 -33.62 -74.11
C ASN A 287 59.58 -34.53 -75.18
N GLU A 288 58.87 -35.54 -75.67
CA GLU A 288 59.30 -36.42 -76.77
C GLU A 288 59.56 -35.60 -78.05
N ALA A 289 58.61 -34.75 -78.47
CA ALA A 289 58.78 -33.85 -79.60
C ALA A 289 59.95 -32.86 -79.40
N CYS A 290 60.19 -32.38 -78.18
CA CYS A 290 61.36 -31.53 -77.87
C CYS A 290 62.68 -32.30 -78.00
N MET A 291 62.72 -33.60 -77.70
CA MET A 291 63.90 -34.45 -77.89
C MET A 291 64.14 -34.74 -79.38
N GLU A 292 63.09 -34.98 -80.18
CA GLU A 292 63.20 -35.10 -81.64
C GLU A 292 63.73 -33.81 -82.28
N VAL A 293 63.18 -32.64 -81.91
CA VAL A 293 63.67 -31.33 -82.38
C VAL A 293 65.13 -31.08 -81.98
N GLN A 294 65.57 -31.56 -80.82
CA GLN A 294 66.99 -31.51 -80.44
C GLN A 294 67.86 -32.44 -81.31
N ALA A 295 67.40 -33.65 -81.61
CA ALA A 295 68.10 -34.58 -82.51
C ALA A 295 68.25 -33.99 -83.91
N ILE A 296 67.17 -33.49 -84.52
CA ILE A 296 67.17 -32.81 -85.84
C ILE A 296 68.14 -31.62 -85.83
N ASN A 297 68.19 -30.84 -84.76
CA ASN A 297 69.15 -29.73 -84.63
C ASN A 297 70.61 -30.20 -84.51
N MET A 298 70.89 -31.35 -83.90
CA MET A 298 72.23 -31.95 -83.89
C MET A 298 72.63 -32.45 -85.28
N GLU A 299 71.72 -33.07 -86.04
CA GLU A 299 71.96 -33.47 -87.43
C GLU A 299 72.23 -32.28 -88.34
N LYS A 300 71.38 -31.24 -88.26
CA LYS A 300 71.59 -29.95 -88.96
C LYS A 300 72.97 -29.34 -88.65
N LYS A 301 73.42 -29.42 -87.39
CA LYS A 301 74.78 -28.98 -86.99
C LYS A 301 75.89 -29.85 -87.59
N ARG A 302 75.71 -31.17 -87.72
CA ARG A 302 76.64 -32.08 -88.42
C ARG A 302 76.71 -31.74 -89.92
N LEU A 303 75.55 -31.64 -90.58
CA LEU A 303 75.42 -31.35 -92.01
C LEU A 303 76.06 -30.00 -92.37
N MET A 304 75.85 -28.96 -91.56
CA MET A 304 76.51 -27.66 -91.72
C MET A 304 78.03 -27.70 -91.52
N LYS A 305 78.57 -28.61 -90.69
CA LYS A 305 80.04 -28.81 -90.58
C LYS A 305 80.59 -29.47 -91.85
N HIS A 306 79.93 -30.52 -92.36
CA HIS A 306 80.33 -31.17 -93.60
C HIS A 306 80.31 -30.19 -94.78
N TRP A 307 79.22 -29.45 -94.98
CA TRP A 307 79.12 -28.44 -96.05
C TRP A 307 80.22 -27.37 -95.98
N LYS A 308 80.53 -26.84 -94.79
CA LYS A 308 81.65 -25.90 -94.60
C LYS A 308 83.01 -26.50 -94.98
N SER A 309 83.24 -27.78 -94.68
CA SER A 309 84.49 -28.46 -95.08
C SER A 309 84.60 -28.63 -96.59
N SER A 310 83.51 -28.99 -97.27
CA SER A 310 83.47 -29.09 -98.74
C SER A 310 83.70 -27.74 -99.42
N LEU A 311 83.16 -26.64 -98.86
CA LEU A 311 83.36 -25.29 -99.37
C LEU A 311 84.81 -24.80 -99.21
N ALA A 312 85.46 -25.11 -98.09
CA ALA A 312 86.88 -24.81 -97.89
C ALA A 312 87.76 -25.57 -98.90
N GLY A 313 87.47 -26.87 -99.11
CA GLY A 313 88.11 -27.69 -100.14
C GLY A 313 87.72 -27.34 -101.58
N MET A 314 86.87 -26.33 -101.80
CA MET A 314 86.64 -25.71 -103.12
C MET A 314 87.57 -24.53 -103.34
N LYS A 315 87.62 -23.59 -102.39
CA LYS A 315 88.48 -22.40 -102.48
C LYS A 315 89.95 -22.72 -102.75
N GLN A 316 90.49 -23.75 -102.10
CA GLN A 316 91.88 -24.20 -102.33
C GLN A 316 92.14 -24.69 -103.77
N ARG A 317 91.11 -25.21 -104.47
CA ARG A 317 91.21 -25.58 -105.89
C ARG A 317 91.12 -24.36 -106.81
N ASP A 318 90.27 -23.40 -106.45
CA ASP A 318 90.09 -22.15 -107.21
C ASP A 318 91.37 -21.28 -107.14
N GLU A 319 91.99 -21.19 -105.95
CA GLU A 319 93.29 -20.52 -105.72
C GLU A 319 94.42 -21.16 -106.55
N ALA A 320 94.49 -22.50 -106.58
CA ALA A 320 95.45 -23.23 -107.39
C ALA A 320 95.24 -23.02 -108.90
N TYR A 321 93.99 -22.94 -109.36
CA TYR A 321 93.67 -22.67 -110.77
C TYR A 321 94.17 -21.27 -111.21
N ILE A 322 93.89 -20.22 -110.42
CA ILE A 322 94.34 -18.85 -110.71
C ILE A 322 95.86 -18.78 -110.89
N ALA A 323 96.62 -19.43 -109.99
CA ALA A 323 98.08 -19.46 -110.06
C ALA A 323 98.63 -20.08 -111.37
N THR A 324 97.94 -21.07 -111.94
CA THR A 324 98.33 -21.64 -113.24
C THR A 324 98.01 -20.71 -114.43
N GLN A 325 96.93 -19.94 -114.33
CA GLN A 325 96.50 -19.01 -115.39
C GLN A 325 97.46 -17.80 -115.51
N ASP A 326 98.04 -17.34 -114.40
CA ASP A 326 99.06 -16.27 -114.36
C ASP A 326 100.45 -16.68 -114.87
N LEU A 327 100.74 -17.98 -114.96
CA LEU A 327 101.93 -18.48 -115.66
C LEU A 327 101.70 -18.52 -117.18
N LEU A 328 100.50 -18.93 -117.61
CA LEU A 328 100.10 -18.93 -119.02
C LEU A 328 100.02 -17.53 -119.64
N SER A 329 99.69 -16.50 -118.86
CA SER A 329 99.64 -15.11 -119.35
C SER A 329 101.03 -14.55 -119.67
N LYS A 330 102.06 -14.92 -118.90
CA LYS A 330 103.45 -14.48 -119.08
C LYS A 330 104.05 -15.02 -120.39
N TYR A 331 104.01 -16.34 -120.59
CA TYR A 331 104.52 -16.97 -121.83
C TYR A 331 103.82 -16.46 -123.11
N ARG A 332 102.55 -16.01 -123.01
CA ARG A 332 101.82 -15.40 -124.13
C ARG A 332 102.27 -13.98 -124.48
N ASN A 333 103.04 -13.30 -123.63
CA ASN A 333 103.60 -11.99 -123.91
C ASN A 333 104.99 -12.11 -124.55
N ASP A 334 105.81 -13.05 -124.09
CA ASP A 334 107.15 -13.30 -124.63
C ASP A 334 107.13 -13.78 -126.10
N LEU A 335 106.05 -14.46 -126.52
CA LEU A 335 105.84 -14.80 -127.93
C LEU A 335 105.55 -13.57 -128.81
N LYS A 336 104.84 -12.55 -128.29
CA LYS A 336 104.41 -11.38 -129.07
C LYS A 336 105.55 -10.41 -129.36
N SER A 337 106.55 -10.30 -128.48
CA SER A 337 107.74 -9.50 -128.75
C SER A 337 108.55 -10.10 -129.91
N LEU A 338 108.77 -11.42 -129.91
CA LEU A 338 109.43 -12.14 -130.99
C LEU A 338 108.71 -12.00 -132.35
N GLU A 339 107.37 -12.02 -132.37
CA GLU A 339 106.59 -11.74 -133.59
C GLU A 339 106.81 -10.31 -134.11
N MET A 340 106.97 -9.33 -133.22
CA MET A 340 107.21 -7.93 -133.56
C MET A 340 108.56 -7.71 -134.24
N ASP A 341 109.63 -8.33 -133.72
CA ASP A 341 110.98 -8.23 -134.30
C ASP A 341 111.04 -8.87 -135.70
N ILE A 342 110.41 -10.03 -135.87
CA ILE A 342 110.25 -10.70 -137.18
C ILE A 342 109.49 -9.79 -138.17
N HIS A 343 108.49 -9.05 -137.70
CA HIS A 343 107.77 -8.10 -138.55
C HIS A 343 108.65 -6.89 -138.95
N GLY A 344 109.54 -6.43 -138.07
CA GLY A 344 110.54 -5.41 -138.35
C GLY A 344 111.45 -5.78 -139.53
N CYS A 345 112.10 -6.95 -139.49
CA CYS A 345 112.96 -7.43 -140.58
C CYS A 345 112.21 -7.53 -141.92
N ARG A 346 110.97 -8.04 -141.91
CA ARG A 346 110.08 -8.14 -143.10
C ARG A 346 109.62 -6.78 -143.66
N LYS A 347 109.87 -5.67 -142.96
CA LYS A 347 109.55 -4.30 -143.40
C LYS A 347 110.74 -3.56 -144.02
N SER A 348 111.97 -4.02 -143.75
CA SER A 348 113.18 -3.53 -144.44
C SER A 348 113.36 -4.18 -145.81
N ILE A 349 113.08 -5.48 -145.94
CA ILE A 349 113.20 -6.21 -147.21
C ILE A 349 112.32 -5.59 -148.31
N ARG A 350 111.02 -5.37 -148.01
CA ARG A 350 110.08 -4.75 -148.96
C ARG A 350 110.50 -3.37 -149.47
N LYS A 351 111.23 -2.59 -148.66
CA LYS A 351 111.73 -1.27 -149.07
C LYS A 351 112.88 -1.31 -150.08
N GLU A 352 113.54 -2.45 -150.27
CA GLU A 352 114.50 -2.64 -151.37
C GLU A 352 113.82 -3.26 -152.59
N GLU A 353 112.82 -4.14 -152.39
CA GLU A 353 111.98 -4.69 -153.46
C GLU A 353 111.23 -3.57 -154.21
N GLU A 354 110.55 -2.67 -153.48
CA GLU A 354 109.84 -1.49 -154.02
C GLU A 354 110.74 -0.57 -154.88
N LYS A 355 112.03 -0.40 -154.52
CA LYS A 355 112.99 0.38 -155.32
C LYS A 355 113.38 -0.30 -156.62
N ASN A 356 113.46 -1.62 -156.62
CA ASN A 356 113.84 -2.40 -157.79
C ASN A 356 112.72 -2.39 -158.84
N GLU A 357 111.46 -2.52 -158.40
CA GLU A 357 110.27 -2.35 -159.26
C GLU A 357 110.16 -0.93 -159.84
N LEU A 358 110.52 0.11 -159.07
CA LEU A 358 110.59 1.48 -159.58
C LEU A 358 111.61 1.65 -160.71
N LEU A 359 112.79 1.03 -160.63
CA LEU A 359 113.79 1.10 -161.71
C LEU A 359 113.34 0.35 -162.98
N VAL A 360 112.78 -0.85 -162.84
CA VAL A 360 112.29 -1.66 -163.97
C VAL A 360 111.08 -1.00 -164.67
N SER A 361 110.18 -0.38 -163.91
CA SER A 361 109.03 0.35 -164.46
C SER A 361 109.41 1.70 -165.08
N ILE A 362 110.47 2.36 -164.64
CA ILE A 362 111.00 3.57 -165.33
C ILE A 362 111.62 3.20 -166.67
N LEU A 363 112.43 2.13 -166.73
CA LEU A 363 113.17 1.74 -167.94
C LEU A 363 112.20 1.35 -169.07
N SER A 364 111.32 0.38 -168.83
CA SER A 364 110.30 -0.08 -169.78
C SER A 364 109.34 1.02 -170.26
N ARG A 365 108.99 1.98 -169.38
CA ARG A 365 108.11 3.11 -169.71
C ARG A 365 108.83 4.20 -170.52
N SER A 366 110.16 4.32 -170.39
CA SER A 366 110.97 5.26 -171.18
C SER A 366 111.05 4.86 -172.66
N GLU A 367 111.24 3.56 -172.95
CA GLU A 367 111.35 3.03 -174.32
C GLU A 367 110.03 3.12 -175.08
N GLY A 368 108.91 2.85 -174.42
CA GLY A 368 107.56 3.04 -174.97
C GLY A 368 107.27 4.52 -175.27
N ASN A 369 107.54 5.40 -174.32
CA ASN A 369 107.31 6.85 -174.49
C ASN A 369 108.17 7.44 -175.61
N ALA A 370 109.45 7.06 -175.72
CA ALA A 370 110.36 7.58 -176.75
C ALA A 370 109.87 7.34 -178.19
N ASN A 371 109.08 6.27 -178.43
CA ASN A 371 108.56 5.93 -179.75
C ASN A 371 107.23 6.65 -180.10
N VAL A 372 106.46 7.07 -179.10
CA VAL A 372 105.18 7.77 -179.29
C VAL A 372 105.35 9.29 -179.20
N THR A 373 106.12 9.80 -178.23
CA THR A 373 106.28 11.25 -178.05
C THR A 373 107.11 11.88 -179.16
N LYS A 374 108.02 11.14 -179.82
CA LYS A 374 108.64 11.54 -181.11
C LYS A 374 107.63 11.92 -182.20
N LYS A 375 106.37 11.43 -182.12
CA LYS A 375 105.31 11.73 -183.09
C LYS A 375 104.36 12.86 -182.65
N LEU A 376 104.32 13.21 -181.35
CA LEU A 376 103.38 14.18 -180.77
C LEU A 376 104.04 15.46 -180.21
N ILE A 377 105.30 15.40 -179.77
CA ILE A 377 106.09 16.58 -179.35
C ILE A 377 106.22 17.58 -180.52
N ALA A 378 106.32 17.08 -181.75
CA ALA A 378 106.34 17.87 -182.98
C ALA A 378 105.05 18.67 -183.25
N GLN A 379 103.94 18.38 -182.55
CA GLN A 379 102.66 19.06 -182.73
C GLN A 379 102.27 19.93 -181.53
N CYS A 380 102.44 19.43 -180.30
CA CYS A 380 101.86 20.07 -179.11
C CYS A 380 102.72 21.15 -178.44
N LEU A 381 104.03 21.24 -178.74
CA LEU A 381 104.87 22.36 -178.26
C LEU A 381 104.39 23.74 -178.76
N SER A 382 103.50 23.80 -179.75
CA SER A 382 102.88 25.03 -180.25
C SER A 382 101.75 25.58 -179.38
N LYS A 383 101.29 24.86 -178.34
CA LYS A 383 100.03 25.16 -177.63
C LYS A 383 100.14 25.33 -176.10
N GLN A 384 101.30 25.12 -175.48
CA GLN A 384 101.38 25.02 -174.01
C GLN A 384 101.61 26.36 -173.28
N GLU A 385 102.30 27.33 -173.88
CA GLU A 385 102.57 28.65 -173.27
C GLU A 385 101.29 29.42 -172.90
N ALA A 386 100.22 29.32 -173.69
CA ALA A 386 99.07 30.23 -173.60
C ALA A 386 98.22 30.07 -172.33
N LEU A 387 98.07 28.86 -171.79
CA LEU A 387 97.04 28.54 -170.79
C LEU A 387 97.49 28.62 -169.33
N LYS A 388 98.77 28.95 -169.05
CA LYS A 388 99.29 29.02 -167.67
C LYS A 388 98.98 30.31 -166.91
N VAL A 389 98.45 31.33 -167.57
CA VAL A 389 98.24 32.67 -166.98
C VAL A 389 96.88 32.79 -166.28
N GLU A 390 95.84 32.12 -166.79
CA GLU A 390 94.45 32.37 -166.35
C GLU A 390 94.09 31.76 -164.99
N SER A 391 94.75 30.68 -164.56
CA SER A 391 94.40 29.97 -163.32
C SER A 391 94.80 30.69 -162.02
N GLY A 392 95.54 31.81 -162.11
CA GLY A 392 96.04 32.55 -160.93
C GLY A 392 95.02 33.48 -160.25
N THR A 393 93.84 33.68 -160.84
CA THR A 393 92.83 34.65 -160.35
C THR A 393 91.79 34.04 -159.40
N TYR A 394 91.39 32.78 -159.64
CA TYR A 394 90.27 32.15 -158.93
C TYR A 394 90.51 31.88 -157.43
N THR A 395 91.76 31.78 -156.99
CA THR A 395 92.11 31.52 -155.58
C THR A 395 91.75 32.68 -154.64
N ARG A 396 91.59 33.91 -155.15
CA ARG A 396 91.41 35.12 -154.34
C ARG A 396 89.96 35.37 -153.88
N ILE A 397 88.99 34.68 -154.47
CA ILE A 397 87.55 34.91 -154.22
C ILE A 397 87.02 34.07 -153.04
N LEU A 398 87.69 32.98 -152.70
CA LEU A 398 87.19 32.04 -151.68
C LEU A 398 87.22 32.62 -150.26
N GLU A 399 88.31 33.35 -149.92
CA GLU A 399 88.60 33.89 -148.59
C GLU A 399 87.57 34.94 -148.10
N GLU A 400 86.82 35.55 -149.01
CA GLU A 400 85.79 36.54 -148.68
C GLU A 400 84.51 35.90 -148.13
N THR A 401 84.25 34.63 -148.46
CA THR A 401 82.97 33.97 -148.18
C THR A 401 82.80 33.55 -146.72
N GLU A 402 83.88 33.08 -146.06
CA GLU A 402 83.83 32.63 -144.66
C GLU A 402 83.63 33.79 -143.67
N GLN A 403 84.02 35.01 -144.05
CA GLN A 403 83.82 36.21 -143.22
C GLN A 403 82.34 36.61 -143.06
N ALA A 404 81.45 36.15 -143.95
CA ALA A 404 80.02 36.40 -143.83
C ALA A 404 79.38 35.64 -142.66
N LEU A 405 79.88 34.44 -142.34
CA LEU A 405 79.27 33.52 -141.36
C LEU A 405 79.35 34.01 -139.91
N ASN A 406 80.28 34.93 -139.61
CA ASN A 406 80.46 35.49 -138.27
C ASN A 406 79.58 36.72 -137.99
N ARG A 407 79.01 37.36 -139.02
CA ARG A 407 78.20 38.59 -138.85
C ARG A 407 76.82 38.30 -138.26
N THR A 408 76.14 37.27 -138.77
CA THR A 408 74.78 36.87 -138.34
C THR A 408 74.67 36.40 -136.89
N LYS A 409 75.79 36.13 -136.22
CA LYS A 409 75.85 35.82 -134.78
C LYS A 409 75.87 37.07 -133.88
N MET A 410 76.17 38.24 -134.44
CA MET A 410 76.24 39.51 -133.71
C MET A 410 74.85 40.14 -133.56
N ASP A 411 74.06 40.12 -134.63
CA ASP A 411 72.75 40.80 -134.71
C ASP A 411 71.72 40.21 -133.71
N GLN A 412 71.82 38.90 -133.43
CA GLN A 412 70.94 38.20 -132.50
C GLN A 412 71.07 38.68 -131.03
N ALA A 413 72.16 39.39 -130.69
CA ALA A 413 72.38 39.95 -129.34
C ALA A 413 71.82 41.38 -129.16
N VAL A 414 71.52 42.10 -130.25
CA VAL A 414 71.07 43.50 -130.17
C VAL A 414 69.59 43.59 -129.76
N HIS A 415 68.72 42.84 -130.44
CA HIS A 415 67.27 42.88 -130.22
C HIS A 415 66.80 42.45 -128.82
N LEU A 416 67.64 41.75 -128.05
CA LEU A 416 67.36 41.40 -126.65
C LEU A 416 67.48 42.59 -125.68
N ASN A 417 68.25 43.63 -126.04
CA ASN A 417 68.40 44.82 -125.20
C ASN A 417 67.32 45.88 -125.48
N GLU A 418 66.80 45.95 -126.71
CA GLU A 418 65.73 46.87 -127.11
C GLU A 418 64.39 46.56 -126.39
N LEU A 419 64.18 45.32 -125.97
CA LEU A 419 62.98 44.87 -125.25
C LEU A 419 62.97 45.30 -123.77
N LEU A 420 64.14 45.64 -123.20
CA LEU A 420 64.29 46.01 -121.77
C LEU A 420 64.18 47.51 -121.49
N SER A 421 64.25 48.37 -122.51
CA SER A 421 64.04 49.82 -122.35
C SER A 421 62.56 50.17 -122.21
N VAL A 422 61.71 49.60 -123.08
CA VAL A 422 60.25 49.88 -123.16
C VAL A 422 59.53 49.67 -121.82
N CYS A 423 59.98 48.71 -121.00
CA CYS A 423 59.37 48.43 -119.70
C CYS A 423 59.54 49.60 -118.69
N LYS A 424 60.63 50.37 -118.78
CA LYS A 424 60.99 51.42 -117.78
C LYS A 424 60.30 52.76 -117.98
N ASP A 425 59.64 52.97 -119.11
CA ASP A 425 58.84 54.18 -119.36
C ASP A 425 57.37 54.02 -118.97
N ILE A 426 56.92 52.78 -118.73
CA ILE A 426 55.58 52.48 -118.20
C ILE A 426 55.51 52.78 -116.70
N GLU A 427 56.54 52.43 -115.92
CA GLU A 427 56.58 52.58 -114.46
C GLU A 427 56.40 54.05 -114.03
N LYS A 428 57.09 54.98 -114.71
CA LYS A 428 57.01 56.44 -114.47
C LYS A 428 55.61 57.03 -114.68
N GLY A 429 54.72 56.33 -115.38
CA GLY A 429 53.33 56.75 -115.61
C GLY A 429 52.42 56.56 -114.39
N ASN A 430 52.75 55.64 -113.49
CA ASN A 430 51.92 55.34 -112.32
C ASN A 430 52.17 56.31 -111.15
N ASP A 431 53.43 56.66 -110.88
CA ASP A 431 53.83 57.52 -109.74
C ASP A 431 53.12 58.90 -109.77
N ALA A 432 52.82 59.41 -110.97
CA ALA A 432 52.11 60.68 -111.16
C ALA A 432 50.62 60.61 -110.80
N LYS A 433 50.02 59.41 -110.74
CA LYS A 433 48.60 59.22 -110.42
C LYS A 433 48.33 59.24 -108.91
N GLU A 434 49.17 58.56 -108.13
CA GLU A 434 48.94 58.37 -106.68
C GLU A 434 48.99 59.70 -105.90
N GLN A 435 49.86 60.63 -106.31
CA GLN A 435 49.98 61.96 -105.69
C GLN A 435 48.65 62.72 -105.74
N MET A 436 47.90 62.62 -106.85
CA MET A 436 46.64 63.34 -107.07
C MET A 436 45.47 62.79 -106.23
N GLU A 437 45.52 61.51 -105.84
CA GLU A 437 44.51 60.88 -104.98
C GLU A 437 44.70 61.27 -103.50
N SER A 438 45.95 61.55 -103.07
CA SER A 438 46.24 61.93 -101.68
C SER A 438 45.69 63.32 -101.26
N GLU A 439 45.65 64.30 -102.17
CA GLU A 439 45.12 65.65 -101.86
C GLU A 439 43.60 65.67 -101.61
N ILE A 440 42.86 64.73 -102.20
CA ILE A 440 41.40 64.62 -102.06
C ILE A 440 41.03 64.16 -100.65
N MET A 441 41.80 63.23 -100.08
CA MET A 441 41.55 62.67 -98.73
C MET A 441 41.69 63.72 -97.62
N ALA A 442 42.61 64.67 -97.76
CA ALA A 442 42.82 65.72 -96.75
C ALA A 442 41.56 66.59 -96.54
N LYS A 443 40.89 67.00 -97.62
CA LYS A 443 39.72 67.91 -97.55
C LYS A 443 38.47 67.25 -96.95
N VAL A 444 38.45 65.93 -96.78
CA VAL A 444 37.35 65.21 -96.11
C VAL A 444 37.51 65.23 -94.58
N GLN A 445 38.72 65.43 -94.04
CA GLN A 445 38.96 65.45 -92.60
C GLN A 445 38.41 66.70 -91.90
N ASP A 446 38.48 67.88 -92.54
CA ASP A 446 38.13 69.17 -91.93
C ASP A 446 36.65 69.30 -91.53
N GLN A 447 35.72 68.69 -92.27
CA GLN A 447 34.28 68.82 -91.98
C GLN A 447 33.82 68.00 -90.75
N MET A 448 34.65 67.10 -90.20
CA MET A 448 34.19 66.10 -89.24
C MET A 448 34.44 66.43 -87.76
N ILE A 449 34.88 67.65 -87.42
CA ILE A 449 35.35 68.03 -86.07
C ILE A 449 34.68 69.32 -85.54
N SER A 450 33.36 69.28 -85.34
CA SER A 450 32.64 70.27 -84.51
C SER A 450 31.69 69.58 -83.51
N SER A 451 32.20 69.39 -82.28
CA SER A 451 31.54 68.76 -81.11
C SER A 451 31.04 67.30 -81.30
N LYS A 452 31.73 66.35 -80.64
CA LYS A 452 31.36 64.91 -80.65
C LYS A 452 30.80 64.38 -79.31
N ALA A 453 31.16 64.96 -78.17
CA ALA A 453 30.85 64.40 -76.84
C ALA A 453 29.33 64.21 -76.57
N THR A 454 28.51 65.23 -76.82
CA THR A 454 27.04 65.16 -76.65
C THR A 454 26.35 64.21 -77.63
N LYS A 455 26.93 63.98 -78.82
CA LYS A 455 26.46 62.95 -79.76
C LYS A 455 26.72 61.54 -79.24
N HIS A 456 27.83 61.29 -78.53
CA HIS A 456 28.11 59.95 -78.00
C HIS A 456 27.13 59.50 -76.91
N PHE A 457 26.81 60.34 -75.92
CA PHE A 457 25.85 59.97 -74.87
C PHE A 457 24.42 59.85 -75.38
N SER A 458 23.96 60.76 -76.25
CA SER A 458 22.64 60.65 -76.88
C SER A 458 22.53 59.42 -77.80
N GLN A 459 23.57 59.09 -78.56
CA GLN A 459 23.61 57.83 -79.32
C GLN A 459 23.67 56.59 -78.43
N LEU A 460 24.31 56.64 -77.25
CA LEU A 460 24.33 55.51 -76.32
C LEU A 460 22.94 55.26 -75.73
N ALA A 461 22.24 56.32 -75.30
CA ALA A 461 20.85 56.22 -74.87
C ALA A 461 19.93 55.71 -75.99
N ALA A 462 20.07 56.23 -77.22
CA ALA A 462 19.27 55.77 -78.36
C ALA A 462 19.57 54.30 -78.73
N LYS A 463 20.83 53.85 -78.59
CA LYS A 463 21.23 52.44 -78.76
C LYS A 463 20.63 51.54 -77.69
N LEU A 464 20.56 51.98 -76.43
CA LEU A 464 19.91 51.22 -75.36
C LEU A 464 18.39 51.14 -75.56
N HIS A 465 17.74 52.24 -75.93
CA HIS A 465 16.31 52.24 -76.25
C HIS A 465 15.97 51.36 -77.46
N ARG A 466 16.77 51.41 -78.54
CA ARG A 466 16.62 50.48 -79.67
C ARG A 466 16.81 49.03 -79.22
N ARG A 467 17.93 48.71 -78.54
CA ARG A 467 18.20 47.34 -78.07
C ARG A 467 17.13 46.80 -77.11
N LYS A 468 16.41 47.67 -76.37
CA LYS A 468 15.23 47.29 -75.59
C LYS A 468 14.04 46.94 -76.49
N ALA A 469 13.71 47.79 -77.47
CA ALA A 469 12.65 47.52 -78.45
C ALA A 469 12.96 46.30 -79.34
N ASP A 470 14.22 46.10 -79.73
CA ASP A 470 14.70 44.94 -80.47
C ASP A 470 14.50 43.65 -79.64
N LEU A 471 14.79 43.69 -78.33
CA LEU A 471 14.52 42.58 -77.41
C LEU A 471 13.02 42.34 -77.20
N GLU A 472 12.21 43.39 -77.10
CA GLU A 472 10.74 43.29 -77.01
C GLU A 472 10.13 42.68 -78.29
N LEU A 473 10.67 43.04 -79.47
CA LEU A 473 10.35 42.38 -80.73
C LEU A 473 10.79 40.91 -80.73
N HIS A 474 12.00 40.59 -80.27
CA HIS A 474 12.44 39.20 -80.13
C HIS A 474 11.56 38.38 -79.16
N PHE A 475 11.08 38.97 -78.06
CA PHE A 475 10.10 38.31 -77.19
C PHE A 475 8.79 38.03 -77.94
N SER A 476 8.23 39.01 -78.64
CA SER A 476 7.01 38.80 -79.44
C SER A 476 7.19 37.80 -80.60
N HIS A 477 8.40 37.67 -81.14
CA HIS A 477 8.75 36.65 -82.13
C HIS A 477 8.78 35.26 -81.48
N VAL A 478 9.45 35.12 -80.33
CA VAL A 478 9.52 33.85 -79.56
C VAL A 478 8.14 33.43 -79.04
N GLU A 479 7.28 34.37 -78.65
CA GLU A 479 5.87 34.09 -78.31
C GLU A 479 5.08 33.58 -79.52
N ASN A 480 5.29 34.14 -80.71
CA ASN A 480 4.74 33.60 -81.96
C ASN A 480 5.33 32.23 -82.34
N ASP A 481 6.63 32.00 -82.14
CA ASP A 481 7.27 30.70 -82.38
C ASP A 481 6.71 29.64 -81.40
N ILE A 482 6.50 30.00 -80.14
CA ILE A 482 5.84 29.15 -79.14
C ILE A 482 4.38 28.87 -79.55
N ALA A 483 3.63 29.88 -80.00
CA ALA A 483 2.27 29.69 -80.51
C ALA A 483 2.26 28.77 -81.76
N GLN A 484 3.21 28.93 -82.68
CA GLN A 484 3.36 28.08 -83.86
C GLN A 484 3.79 26.65 -83.49
N VAL A 485 4.64 26.46 -82.47
CA VAL A 485 4.99 25.15 -81.93
C VAL A 485 3.77 24.49 -81.28
N ILE A 486 2.96 25.23 -80.51
CA ILE A 486 1.70 24.73 -79.94
C ILE A 486 0.70 24.36 -81.04
N LEU A 487 0.59 25.16 -82.10
CA LEU A 487 -0.25 24.87 -83.28
C LEU A 487 0.27 23.63 -84.03
N ASN A 488 1.58 23.50 -84.19
CA ASN A 488 2.22 22.30 -84.76
C ASN A 488 2.00 21.06 -83.88
N THR A 489 2.11 21.17 -82.56
CA THR A 489 1.89 20.07 -81.61
C THR A 489 0.42 19.65 -81.54
N THR A 490 -0.51 20.59 -81.58
CA THR A 490 -1.95 20.26 -81.70
C THR A 490 -2.26 19.64 -83.06
N HIS A 491 -1.63 20.09 -84.15
CA HIS A 491 -1.73 19.45 -85.46
C HIS A 491 -1.13 18.04 -85.50
N THR A 492 0.01 17.78 -84.86
CA THR A 492 0.57 16.42 -84.73
C THR A 492 -0.29 15.55 -83.81
N ASN A 493 -0.93 16.11 -82.78
CA ASN A 493 -1.87 15.37 -81.93
C ASN A 493 -3.19 15.05 -82.67
N CYS A 494 -3.69 15.94 -83.53
CA CYS A 494 -4.80 15.66 -84.46
C CYS A 494 -4.43 14.58 -85.48
N LYS A 495 -3.18 14.58 -85.99
CA LYS A 495 -2.66 13.49 -86.83
C LYS A 495 -2.50 12.18 -86.07
N LEU A 496 -1.99 12.20 -84.84
CA LEU A 496 -1.84 11.01 -83.99
C LEU A 496 -3.21 10.41 -83.65
N THR A 497 -4.19 11.21 -83.24
CA THR A 497 -5.55 10.73 -82.95
C THR A 497 -6.29 10.27 -84.22
N GLY A 498 -5.99 10.85 -85.39
CA GLY A 498 -6.40 10.31 -86.68
C GLY A 498 -5.78 8.93 -86.96
N LEU A 499 -4.46 8.81 -86.81
CA LEU A 499 -3.73 7.54 -86.96
C LEU A 499 -4.20 6.47 -85.95
N GLN A 500 -4.56 6.87 -84.73
CA GLN A 500 -5.12 5.97 -83.72
C GLN A 500 -6.50 5.45 -84.11
N LYS A 501 -7.34 6.26 -84.77
CA LYS A 501 -8.60 5.78 -85.35
C LYS A 501 -8.36 4.81 -86.50
N THR A 502 -7.46 5.14 -87.44
CA THR A 502 -7.12 4.21 -88.53
C THR A 502 -6.45 2.93 -88.01
N LEU A 503 -5.74 2.96 -86.88
CA LEU A 503 -5.24 1.75 -86.23
C LEU A 503 -6.36 0.92 -85.60
N CYS A 504 -7.35 1.54 -84.95
CA CYS A 504 -8.53 0.82 -84.48
C CYS A 504 -9.36 0.23 -85.63
N GLU A 505 -9.48 0.94 -86.75
CA GLU A 505 -10.14 0.48 -87.98
C GLU A 505 -9.37 -0.68 -88.62
N LEU A 506 -8.03 -0.59 -88.70
CA LEU A 506 -7.17 -1.68 -89.13
C LEU A 506 -7.18 -2.87 -88.16
N ASP A 507 -7.35 -2.66 -86.85
CA ASP A 507 -7.52 -3.75 -85.87
C ASP A 507 -8.88 -4.46 -86.05
N GLU A 508 -9.95 -3.73 -86.41
CA GLU A 508 -11.23 -4.34 -86.80
C GLU A 508 -11.08 -5.12 -88.13
N GLU A 509 -10.40 -4.57 -89.13
CA GLU A 509 -10.09 -5.29 -90.38
C GLU A 509 -9.21 -6.52 -90.13
N ILE A 510 -8.21 -6.43 -89.24
CA ILE A 510 -7.36 -7.56 -88.84
C ILE A 510 -8.20 -8.61 -88.10
N LYS A 511 -9.19 -8.25 -87.27
CA LYS A 511 -10.13 -9.23 -86.68
C LYS A 511 -11.00 -9.89 -87.74
N ILE A 512 -11.45 -9.15 -88.75
CA ILE A 512 -12.23 -9.70 -89.88
C ILE A 512 -11.36 -10.67 -90.69
N VAL A 513 -10.13 -10.27 -91.03
CA VAL A 513 -9.15 -11.09 -91.76
C VAL A 513 -8.72 -12.30 -90.93
N GLN A 514 -8.50 -12.18 -89.61
CA GLN A 514 -8.23 -13.32 -88.72
C GLN A 514 -9.41 -14.29 -88.64
N ASN A 515 -10.65 -13.80 -88.68
CA ASN A 515 -11.82 -14.68 -88.80
C ASN A 515 -11.87 -15.38 -90.16
N LEU A 516 -11.52 -14.69 -91.25
CA LEU A 516 -11.45 -15.26 -92.59
C LEU A 516 -10.30 -16.29 -92.72
N ILE A 517 -9.15 -16.03 -92.08
CA ILE A 517 -8.02 -16.94 -91.94
C ILE A 517 -8.43 -18.15 -91.10
N ARG A 518 -9.09 -17.97 -89.95
CA ARG A 518 -9.60 -19.09 -89.14
C ARG A 518 -10.59 -19.97 -89.92
N CYS A 519 -11.39 -19.37 -90.81
CA CYS A 519 -12.23 -20.11 -91.75
C CYS A 519 -11.39 -20.87 -92.79
N SER A 520 -10.44 -20.23 -93.47
CA SER A 520 -9.61 -20.87 -94.49
C SER A 520 -8.63 -21.89 -93.91
N GLU A 521 -8.13 -21.72 -92.69
CA GLU A 521 -7.39 -22.72 -91.90
C GLU A 521 -8.27 -23.94 -91.61
N SER A 522 -9.56 -23.76 -91.30
CA SER A 522 -10.49 -24.87 -91.16
C SER A 522 -10.75 -25.61 -92.47
N GLU A 523 -10.55 -24.95 -93.62
CA GLU A 523 -10.66 -25.55 -94.95
C GLU A 523 -9.35 -26.20 -95.38
N ILE A 524 -8.21 -25.57 -95.11
CA ILE A 524 -6.87 -26.14 -95.24
C ILE A 524 -6.74 -27.40 -94.37
N ALA A 525 -7.31 -27.44 -93.17
CA ALA A 525 -7.35 -28.66 -92.35
C ALA A 525 -8.13 -29.80 -93.03
N LYS A 526 -9.30 -29.51 -93.64
CA LYS A 526 -10.08 -30.49 -94.42
C LYS A 526 -9.31 -30.93 -95.68
N CYS A 527 -8.68 -30.00 -96.38
CA CYS A 527 -7.82 -30.25 -97.53
C CYS A 527 -6.59 -31.08 -97.15
N ASN A 528 -5.98 -30.86 -95.99
CA ASN A 528 -4.82 -31.60 -95.50
C ASN A 528 -5.19 -33.06 -95.17
N VAL A 529 -6.38 -33.33 -94.63
CA VAL A 529 -6.91 -34.70 -94.50
C VAL A 529 -7.09 -35.36 -95.87
N LEU A 530 -7.59 -34.61 -96.87
CA LEU A 530 -7.69 -35.08 -98.26
C LEU A 530 -6.32 -35.31 -98.92
N ILE A 531 -5.33 -34.47 -98.64
CA ILE A 531 -3.96 -34.56 -99.14
C ILE A 531 -3.23 -35.76 -98.50
N ALA A 532 -3.39 -35.99 -97.20
CA ALA A 532 -2.86 -37.18 -96.53
C ALA A 532 -3.41 -38.47 -97.17
N ASN A 533 -4.72 -38.52 -97.44
CA ASN A 533 -5.35 -39.63 -98.15
C ASN A 533 -4.83 -39.79 -99.59
N LYS A 534 -4.46 -38.69 -100.28
CA LYS A 534 -3.82 -38.73 -101.62
C LYS A 534 -2.34 -39.13 -101.55
N GLN A 535 -1.58 -38.72 -100.54
CA GLN A 535 -0.18 -39.10 -100.33
C GLN A 535 -0.03 -40.58 -99.94
N ALA A 536 -1.00 -41.14 -99.20
CA ALA A 536 -1.11 -42.58 -98.97
C ALA A 536 -1.28 -43.38 -100.29
N VAL A 537 -1.86 -42.77 -101.32
CA VAL A 537 -1.95 -43.36 -102.67
C VAL A 537 -0.67 -43.10 -103.49
N MET A 538 -0.11 -41.88 -103.46
CA MET A 538 1.14 -41.57 -104.18
C MET A 538 2.32 -42.44 -103.70
N SER A 539 2.45 -42.70 -102.40
CA SER A 539 3.49 -43.59 -101.86
C SER A 539 3.35 -45.05 -102.33
N GLN A 540 2.14 -45.51 -102.67
CA GLN A 540 1.91 -46.83 -103.30
C GLN A 540 2.29 -46.85 -104.80
N TYR A 541 2.38 -45.70 -105.46
CA TYR A 541 2.87 -45.58 -106.83
C TYR A 541 4.38 -45.32 -106.89
N ASN A 542 4.95 -44.54 -105.97
CA ASN A 542 6.41 -44.32 -105.90
C ASN A 542 7.17 -45.63 -105.65
N LYS A 543 6.65 -46.50 -104.76
CA LYS A 543 7.20 -47.87 -104.57
C LYS A 543 7.16 -48.75 -105.83
N LYS A 544 6.36 -48.40 -106.85
CA LYS A 544 6.36 -49.09 -108.16
C LYS A 544 7.35 -48.46 -109.14
N LEU A 545 7.70 -47.18 -108.98
CA LEU A 545 8.73 -46.49 -109.76
C LEU A 545 10.15 -46.84 -109.31
N GLU A 546 10.40 -46.89 -107.99
CA GLU A 546 11.69 -47.34 -107.42
C GLU A 546 12.05 -48.77 -107.87
N MET A 547 11.04 -49.63 -108.00
CA MET A 547 11.18 -51.02 -108.49
C MET A 547 11.50 -51.12 -109.99
N ILE A 548 11.35 -50.03 -110.76
CA ILE A 548 11.69 -49.95 -112.19
C ILE A 548 13.04 -49.25 -112.39
N LEU A 549 13.29 -48.16 -111.65
CA LEU A 549 14.58 -47.43 -111.70
C LEU A 549 15.76 -48.28 -111.20
N SER A 550 15.53 -49.22 -110.29
CA SER A 550 16.54 -50.19 -109.83
C SER A 550 16.87 -51.30 -110.83
N GLN A 551 16.19 -51.38 -111.98
CA GLN A 551 16.38 -52.45 -112.98
C GLN A 551 17.22 -52.03 -114.22
N LEU A 552 17.61 -50.76 -114.33
CA LEU A 552 18.32 -50.20 -115.49
C LEU A 552 19.58 -49.42 -115.07
N GLY A 553 20.55 -50.12 -114.47
CA GLY A 553 21.79 -49.53 -113.99
C GLY A 553 22.76 -49.13 -115.11
N GLY A 554 23.12 -47.83 -115.16
CA GLY A 554 24.12 -47.23 -116.05
C GLY A 554 23.90 -45.72 -116.19
N GLN A 555 24.87 -44.90 -116.60
CA GLN A 555 26.30 -45.13 -116.83
C GLN A 555 27.06 -43.77 -116.71
N GLU A 556 28.38 -43.76 -116.92
CA GLU A 556 29.25 -42.59 -116.69
C GLU A 556 29.14 -41.48 -117.76
N LEU A 557 29.52 -40.26 -117.38
CA LEU A 557 29.37 -39.03 -118.17
C LEU A 557 30.68 -38.61 -118.89
N GLY A 558 30.55 -37.85 -119.98
CA GLY A 558 31.65 -37.43 -120.87
C GLY A 558 32.42 -36.17 -120.44
N PRO A 559 33.52 -35.81 -121.16
CA PRO A 559 34.45 -34.78 -120.71
C PRO A 559 33.88 -33.35 -120.66
N LEU A 560 32.93 -32.99 -121.53
CA LEU A 560 32.20 -31.70 -121.41
C LEU A 560 31.30 -31.68 -120.17
N GLU A 561 30.75 -32.83 -119.79
CA GLU A 561 29.96 -32.98 -118.57
C GLU A 561 30.88 -32.97 -117.34
N ILE A 562 32.15 -33.39 -117.43
CA ILE A 562 33.16 -33.18 -116.37
C ILE A 562 33.46 -31.69 -116.15
N GLU A 563 33.50 -30.88 -117.21
CA GLU A 563 33.75 -29.43 -117.10
C GLU A 563 32.52 -28.67 -116.59
N ILE A 564 31.31 -29.07 -117.03
CA ILE A 564 30.05 -28.64 -116.41
C ILE A 564 30.01 -29.05 -114.93
N ASN A 565 30.36 -30.29 -114.59
CA ASN A 565 30.41 -30.80 -113.21
C ASN A 565 31.49 -30.12 -112.33
N LYS A 566 32.44 -29.38 -112.91
CA LYS A 566 33.32 -28.48 -112.14
C LYS A 566 32.63 -27.16 -111.84
N LEU A 567 32.03 -26.52 -112.85
CA LEU A 567 31.32 -25.26 -112.65
C LEU A 567 30.08 -25.43 -111.78
N THR A 568 29.35 -26.56 -111.86
CA THR A 568 28.28 -26.84 -110.91
C THR A 568 28.82 -27.12 -109.52
N LYS A 569 29.98 -27.76 -109.36
CA LYS A 569 30.63 -27.90 -108.04
C LYS A 569 31.05 -26.57 -107.43
N GLU A 570 31.67 -25.67 -108.20
CA GLU A 570 32.02 -24.33 -107.72
C GLU A 570 30.74 -23.54 -107.32
N ILE A 571 29.65 -23.71 -108.08
CA ILE A 571 28.33 -23.16 -107.75
C ILE A 571 27.69 -23.85 -106.53
N GLU A 572 27.84 -25.16 -106.35
CA GLU A 572 27.36 -25.94 -105.20
C GLU A 572 28.14 -25.58 -103.93
N GLU A 573 29.45 -25.36 -104.03
CA GLU A 573 30.33 -24.89 -102.96
C GLU A 573 29.92 -23.48 -102.54
N CYS A 574 29.81 -22.52 -103.48
CA CYS A 574 29.28 -21.17 -103.17
C CYS A 574 27.85 -21.21 -102.60
N ASN A 575 26.96 -22.08 -103.10
CA ASN A 575 25.62 -22.25 -102.54
C ASN A 575 25.68 -22.86 -101.13
N SER A 576 26.66 -23.72 -100.82
CA SER A 576 26.87 -24.27 -99.48
C SER A 576 27.38 -23.21 -98.50
N GLU A 577 28.23 -22.29 -98.96
CA GLU A 577 28.67 -21.11 -98.20
C GLU A 577 27.48 -20.16 -97.95
N VAL A 578 26.70 -19.84 -98.96
CA VAL A 578 25.46 -19.05 -98.80
C VAL A 578 24.49 -19.72 -97.84
N MET A 579 24.28 -21.04 -97.94
CA MET A 579 23.40 -21.80 -97.05
C MET A 579 23.93 -21.90 -95.62
N THR A 580 25.25 -21.92 -95.39
CA THR A 580 25.83 -21.91 -94.04
C THR A 580 25.79 -20.50 -93.43
N LEU A 581 26.05 -19.45 -94.22
CA LEU A 581 25.85 -18.05 -93.81
C LEU A 581 24.38 -17.75 -93.52
N GLN A 582 23.44 -18.28 -94.30
CA GLN A 582 22.01 -18.10 -94.08
C GLN A 582 21.53 -18.87 -92.83
N LYS A 583 22.05 -20.09 -92.58
CA LYS A 583 21.84 -20.80 -91.29
C LYS A 583 22.43 -20.04 -90.11
N TYR A 584 23.62 -19.46 -90.26
CA TYR A 584 24.26 -18.64 -89.21
C TYR A 584 23.46 -17.36 -88.93
N TRP A 585 22.97 -16.68 -89.97
CA TRP A 585 22.09 -15.52 -89.83
C TRP A 585 20.75 -15.88 -89.16
N LEU A 586 20.11 -16.99 -89.55
CA LEU A 586 18.90 -17.50 -88.88
C LEU A 586 19.16 -17.88 -87.42
N HIS A 587 20.34 -18.42 -87.10
CA HIS A 587 20.73 -18.69 -85.72
C HIS A 587 20.90 -17.40 -84.92
N GLN A 588 21.65 -16.42 -85.44
CA GLN A 588 21.82 -15.10 -84.81
C GLN A 588 20.49 -14.36 -84.65
N GLN A 589 19.58 -14.44 -85.63
CA GLN A 589 18.23 -13.90 -85.52
C GLN A 589 17.42 -14.62 -84.43
N LYS A 590 17.54 -15.94 -84.30
CA LYS A 590 16.87 -16.72 -83.25
C LYS A 590 17.41 -16.38 -81.86
N GLU A 591 18.73 -16.22 -81.69
CA GLU A 591 19.31 -15.78 -80.42
C GLU A 591 18.92 -14.33 -80.09
N LEU A 592 18.87 -13.43 -81.09
CA LEU A 592 18.35 -12.07 -80.90
C LEU A 592 16.90 -12.08 -80.40
N VAL A 593 16.04 -12.92 -80.99
CA VAL A 593 14.62 -13.06 -80.59
C VAL A 593 14.49 -13.62 -79.17
N LYS A 594 15.31 -14.59 -78.76
CA LYS A 594 15.38 -15.04 -77.35
C LYS A 594 15.77 -13.89 -76.44
N LEU A 595 16.86 -13.18 -76.73
CA LEU A 595 17.36 -12.09 -75.90
C LEU A 595 16.37 -10.92 -75.79
N THR A 596 15.55 -10.66 -76.82
CA THR A 596 14.44 -9.71 -76.71
C THR A 596 13.31 -10.24 -75.81
N HIS A 597 12.99 -11.53 -75.88
CA HIS A 597 11.95 -12.13 -75.04
C HIS A 597 12.38 -12.20 -73.56
N GLU A 598 13.61 -12.65 -73.28
CA GLU A 598 14.23 -12.63 -71.95
C GLU A 598 14.27 -11.20 -71.37
N ARG A 599 14.55 -10.20 -72.21
CA ARG A 599 14.48 -8.78 -71.82
C ARG A 599 13.05 -8.34 -71.49
N GLU A 600 12.05 -8.79 -72.24
CA GLU A 600 10.63 -8.48 -71.98
C GLU A 600 10.14 -9.15 -70.68
N GLU A 601 10.50 -10.41 -70.44
CA GLU A 601 10.26 -11.10 -69.16
C GLU A 601 10.94 -10.38 -68.00
N GLN A 602 12.21 -9.97 -68.16
CA GLN A 602 12.93 -9.19 -67.15
C GLN A 602 12.23 -7.85 -66.87
N LEU A 603 11.80 -7.12 -67.89
CA LEU A 603 11.05 -5.86 -67.74
C LEU A 603 9.70 -6.08 -67.03
N ALA A 604 8.96 -7.12 -67.39
CA ALA A 604 7.72 -7.49 -66.72
C ALA A 604 7.95 -7.86 -65.23
N SER A 605 9.02 -8.60 -64.94
CA SER A 605 9.41 -8.92 -63.56
C SER A 605 9.81 -7.66 -62.76
N LEU A 606 10.51 -6.71 -63.41
CA LEU A 606 10.87 -5.41 -62.83
C LEU A 606 9.64 -4.57 -62.50
N ASP A 607 8.65 -4.53 -63.37
CA ASP A 607 7.40 -3.80 -63.11
C ASP A 607 6.52 -4.47 -62.05
N MET A 608 6.56 -5.80 -61.94
CA MET A 608 5.96 -6.52 -60.81
C MET A 608 6.71 -6.24 -59.49
N LEU A 609 8.04 -6.18 -59.51
CA LEU A 609 8.85 -5.76 -58.35
C LEU A 609 8.58 -4.31 -57.95
N LYS A 610 8.44 -3.37 -58.90
CA LYS A 610 8.03 -1.98 -58.61
C LYS A 610 6.65 -1.91 -57.95
N LYS A 611 5.67 -2.70 -58.42
CA LYS A 611 4.32 -2.80 -57.82
C LYS A 611 4.38 -3.40 -56.41
N GLN A 612 5.18 -4.44 -56.20
CA GLN A 612 5.40 -5.01 -54.86
C GLN A 612 6.08 -3.98 -53.93
N PHE A 613 7.09 -3.26 -54.41
CA PHE A 613 7.78 -2.22 -53.64
C PHE A 613 6.83 -1.09 -53.24
N THR A 614 5.99 -0.57 -54.13
CA THR A 614 5.02 0.48 -53.76
C THR A 614 3.95 -0.02 -52.79
N ILE A 615 3.51 -1.28 -52.90
CA ILE A 615 2.62 -1.91 -51.92
C ILE A 615 3.31 -2.03 -50.55
N MET A 616 4.58 -2.45 -50.50
CA MET A 616 5.34 -2.53 -49.24
C MET A 616 5.62 -1.15 -48.64
N GLN A 617 5.91 -0.14 -49.48
CA GLN A 617 6.07 1.25 -49.06
C GLN A 617 4.77 1.80 -48.43
N GLN A 618 3.61 1.53 -49.03
CA GLN A 618 2.31 1.89 -48.47
C GLN A 618 2.01 1.13 -47.18
N LYS A 619 2.32 -0.17 -47.10
CA LYS A 619 2.19 -0.95 -45.86
C LYS A 619 3.06 -0.38 -44.74
N LYS A 620 4.33 -0.05 -45.03
CA LYS A 620 5.24 0.60 -44.08
C LYS A 620 4.62 1.87 -43.53
N VAL A 621 4.16 2.79 -44.38
CA VAL A 621 3.54 4.06 -43.96
C VAL A 621 2.28 3.83 -43.10
N ARG A 622 1.47 2.80 -43.37
CA ARG A 622 0.33 2.45 -42.50
C ARG A 622 0.81 1.97 -41.13
N THR A 623 1.69 0.98 -41.08
CA THR A 623 2.23 0.47 -39.80
C THR A 623 3.00 1.53 -39.01
N GLU A 624 3.66 2.47 -39.68
CA GLU A 624 4.44 3.55 -39.07
C GLU A 624 3.54 4.70 -38.58
N ASN A 625 2.35 4.86 -39.17
CA ASN A 625 1.26 5.70 -38.63
C ASN A 625 0.54 5.03 -37.45
N GLU A 626 0.29 3.72 -37.52
CA GLU A 626 -0.28 2.91 -36.44
C GLU A 626 0.63 2.97 -35.19
N ILE A 627 1.94 2.73 -35.35
CA ILE A 627 2.95 2.92 -34.29
C ILE A 627 2.97 4.37 -33.76
N GLN A 628 2.79 5.37 -34.64
CA GLN A 628 2.69 6.78 -34.20
C GLN A 628 1.38 7.11 -33.49
N GLN A 629 0.33 6.30 -33.61
CA GLN A 629 -0.90 6.42 -32.83
C GLN A 629 -0.74 5.71 -31.48
N GLU A 630 -0.29 4.45 -31.48
CA GLU A 630 0.05 3.68 -30.27
C GLU A 630 1.02 4.45 -29.35
N THR A 631 2.05 5.10 -29.90
CA THR A 631 2.99 5.92 -29.10
C THR A 631 2.45 7.28 -28.63
N LYS A 632 1.27 7.71 -29.09
CA LYS A 632 0.51 8.83 -28.50
C LYS A 632 -0.40 8.32 -27.40
N GLU A 633 -1.16 7.27 -27.68
CA GLU A 633 -2.06 6.62 -26.71
C GLU A 633 -1.28 6.12 -25.49
N TRP A 634 -0.10 5.53 -25.68
CA TRP A 634 0.83 5.18 -24.60
C TRP A 634 1.26 6.41 -23.77
N LYS A 635 1.56 7.55 -24.40
CA LYS A 635 1.91 8.80 -23.69
C LYS A 635 0.71 9.43 -22.97
N ASP A 636 -0.50 9.15 -23.41
CA ASP A 636 -1.73 9.61 -22.78
C ASP A 636 -2.10 8.73 -21.58
N ILE A 637 -1.93 7.40 -21.72
CA ILE A 637 -1.98 6.45 -20.61
C ILE A 637 -0.88 6.77 -19.58
N GLU A 638 0.36 7.05 -20.00
CA GLU A 638 1.46 7.41 -19.10
C GLU A 638 1.19 8.76 -18.38
N ARG A 639 0.61 9.75 -19.07
CA ARG A 639 0.10 10.98 -18.45
C ARG A 639 -1.03 10.69 -17.45
N HIS A 640 -1.96 9.80 -17.77
CA HIS A 640 -3.06 9.43 -16.88
C HIS A 640 -2.55 8.67 -15.65
N MET A 641 -1.63 7.72 -15.80
CA MET A 641 -0.96 7.04 -14.69
C MET A 641 -0.18 8.01 -13.80
N ARG A 642 0.53 9.00 -14.37
CA ARG A 642 1.20 10.05 -13.60
C ARG A 642 0.21 10.94 -12.84
N ASN A 643 -0.96 11.25 -13.42
CA ASN A 643 -2.03 11.96 -12.71
C ASN A 643 -2.63 11.12 -11.58
N MET A 644 -2.97 9.85 -11.83
CA MET A 644 -3.46 8.92 -10.80
C MET A 644 -2.44 8.71 -9.67
N SER A 645 -1.14 8.65 -9.98
CA SER A 645 -0.07 8.61 -8.99
C SER A 645 -0.01 9.89 -8.15
N ASN A 646 -0.12 11.07 -8.79
CA ASN A 646 -0.23 12.34 -8.07
C ASN A 646 -1.48 12.41 -7.17
N ASP A 647 -2.61 11.83 -7.60
CA ASP A 647 -3.84 11.78 -6.80
C ASP A 647 -3.77 10.75 -5.66
N LEU A 648 -3.09 9.62 -5.85
CA LEU A 648 -2.73 8.68 -4.78
C LEU A 648 -1.77 9.34 -3.76
N ILE A 649 -0.80 10.14 -4.21
CA ILE A 649 0.09 10.92 -3.33
C ILE A 649 -0.73 11.96 -2.54
N LYS A 650 -1.67 12.68 -3.17
CA LYS A 650 -2.59 13.59 -2.46
C LYS A 650 -3.45 12.85 -1.44
N LEU A 651 -4.01 11.69 -1.80
CA LEU A 651 -4.79 10.85 -0.89
C LEU A 651 -3.94 10.37 0.29
N ASN A 652 -2.71 9.89 0.06
CA ASN A 652 -1.81 9.49 1.14
C ASN A 652 -1.43 10.69 2.04
N VAL A 653 -1.21 11.88 1.49
CA VAL A 653 -1.00 13.11 2.29
C VAL A 653 -2.24 13.51 3.08
N LEU A 654 -3.46 13.28 2.57
CA LEU A 654 -4.70 13.52 3.30
C LEU A 654 -4.95 12.44 4.37
N ILE A 655 -4.65 11.17 4.08
CA ILE A 655 -4.70 10.06 5.03
C ILE A 655 -3.74 10.31 6.19
N ASN A 656 -2.48 10.68 5.91
CA ASN A 656 -1.50 10.98 6.96
C ASN A 656 -1.87 12.22 7.79
N LYS A 657 -2.59 13.20 7.22
CA LYS A 657 -3.15 14.34 7.98
C LYS A 657 -4.36 13.95 8.82
N ASN A 658 -5.19 13.02 8.32
CA ASN A 658 -6.31 12.48 9.07
C ASN A 658 -5.85 11.53 10.17
N SER A 659 -4.75 10.77 9.98
CA SER A 659 -4.15 9.96 11.03
C SER A 659 -3.46 10.85 12.07
N SER A 660 -2.66 11.85 11.67
CA SER A 660 -2.02 12.75 12.64
C SER A 660 -3.04 13.54 13.45
N SER A 661 -4.13 14.02 12.83
CA SER A 661 -5.21 14.70 13.59
C SER A 661 -6.08 13.73 14.42
N ALA A 662 -6.21 12.46 14.02
CA ALA A 662 -6.82 11.44 14.87
C ALA A 662 -5.93 11.06 16.06
N GLU A 663 -4.61 10.99 15.87
CA GLU A 663 -3.59 10.78 16.91
C GLU A 663 -3.56 11.99 17.87
N GLU A 664 -3.57 13.23 17.37
CA GLU A 664 -3.70 14.46 18.16
C GLU A 664 -4.99 14.47 19.00
N LEU A 665 -6.13 14.09 18.40
CA LEU A 665 -7.41 13.96 19.11
C LEU A 665 -7.39 12.81 20.13
N GLN A 666 -6.75 11.68 19.82
CA GLN A 666 -6.60 10.56 20.76
C GLN A 666 -5.69 10.95 21.93
N HIS A 667 -4.58 11.66 21.69
CA HIS A 667 -3.73 12.21 22.74
C HIS A 667 -4.48 13.27 23.57
N GLY A 668 -5.28 14.14 22.94
CA GLY A 668 -6.15 15.08 23.65
C GLY A 668 -7.21 14.40 24.53
N ASN A 669 -7.82 13.32 24.02
CA ASN A 669 -8.75 12.49 24.79
C ASN A 669 -8.03 11.79 25.96
N VAL A 670 -6.84 11.24 25.77
CA VAL A 670 -6.05 10.62 26.84
C VAL A 670 -5.57 11.65 27.88
N ILE A 671 -5.22 12.87 27.47
CA ILE A 671 -4.86 13.96 28.38
C ILE A 671 -6.07 14.36 29.23
N THR A 672 -7.22 14.61 28.60
CA THR A 672 -8.45 15.00 29.30
C THR A 672 -9.03 13.87 30.16
N GLU A 673 -8.94 12.60 29.72
CA GLU A 673 -9.25 11.43 30.55
C GLU A 673 -8.34 11.36 31.78
N ASN A 674 -7.03 11.58 31.62
CA ASN A 674 -6.13 11.66 32.76
C ASN A 674 -6.43 12.87 33.68
N GLU A 675 -6.92 13.98 33.15
CA GLU A 675 -7.39 15.12 33.95
C GLU A 675 -8.68 14.80 34.71
N PHE A 676 -9.64 14.13 34.09
CA PHE A 676 -10.84 13.61 34.76
C PHE A 676 -10.49 12.57 35.82
N VAL A 677 -9.55 11.66 35.57
CA VAL A 677 -9.08 10.68 36.57
C VAL A 677 -8.33 11.36 37.72
N ARG A 678 -7.57 12.43 37.46
CA ARG A 678 -6.94 13.23 38.53
C ARG A 678 -7.98 13.99 39.36
N SER A 679 -8.98 14.61 38.73
CA SER A 679 -10.03 15.35 39.45
C SER A 679 -10.96 14.41 40.23
N LEU A 680 -11.25 13.21 39.69
CA LEU A 680 -11.99 12.17 40.37
C LEU A 680 -11.20 11.65 41.59
N LYS A 681 -9.89 11.38 41.45
CA LYS A 681 -9.03 11.00 42.59
C LYS A 681 -8.89 12.10 43.65
N ALA A 682 -8.94 13.37 43.26
CA ALA A 682 -8.99 14.50 44.20
C ALA A 682 -10.32 14.50 44.98
N ALA A 683 -11.45 14.36 44.28
CA ALA A 683 -12.78 14.28 44.90
C ALA A 683 -12.95 13.02 45.77
N GLU A 684 -12.37 11.87 45.37
CA GLU A 684 -12.30 10.66 46.20
C GLU A 684 -11.51 10.93 47.48
N LYS A 685 -10.35 11.57 47.39
CA LYS A 685 -9.54 11.94 48.57
C LYS A 685 -10.28 12.92 49.49
N GLU A 686 -10.92 13.95 48.93
CA GLU A 686 -11.76 14.88 49.69
C GLU A 686 -12.93 14.15 50.36
N SER A 687 -13.57 13.20 49.67
CA SER A 687 -14.63 12.36 50.23
C SER A 687 -14.14 11.43 51.34
N VAL A 688 -12.93 10.87 51.23
CA VAL A 688 -12.30 10.07 52.30
C VAL A 688 -11.97 10.94 53.50
N GLU A 689 -11.36 12.11 53.32
CA GLU A 689 -11.10 13.05 54.43
C GLU A 689 -12.39 13.52 55.11
N MET A 690 -13.48 13.72 54.36
CA MET A 690 -14.79 14.05 54.92
C MET A 690 -15.42 12.86 55.66
N GLN A 691 -15.21 11.63 55.20
CA GLN A 691 -15.63 10.41 55.91
C GLN A 691 -14.81 10.17 57.18
N GLU A 692 -13.51 10.48 57.18
CA GLU A 692 -12.66 10.46 58.38
C GLU A 692 -13.12 11.51 59.40
N ARG A 693 -13.38 12.76 58.97
CA ARG A 693 -13.95 13.82 59.82
C ARG A 693 -15.31 13.43 60.38
N HIS A 694 -16.18 12.81 59.56
CA HIS A 694 -17.46 12.28 60.05
C HIS A 694 -17.25 11.17 61.09
N SER A 695 -16.30 10.27 60.86
CA SER A 695 -15.98 9.17 61.78
C SER A 695 -15.48 9.69 63.12
N GLN A 696 -14.56 10.67 63.11
CA GLN A 696 -14.09 11.39 64.30
C GLN A 696 -15.25 12.05 65.05
N LEU A 697 -16.15 12.77 64.34
CA LEU A 697 -17.33 13.38 64.95
C LEU A 697 -18.33 12.36 65.51
N THR A 698 -18.45 11.15 64.93
CA THR A 698 -19.26 10.07 65.52
C THR A 698 -18.61 9.48 66.77
N GLU A 699 -17.29 9.28 66.78
CA GLU A 699 -16.59 8.85 68.00
C GLU A 699 -16.67 9.91 69.12
N GLU A 700 -16.54 11.19 68.79
CA GLU A 700 -16.72 12.30 69.74
C GLU A 700 -18.14 12.35 70.28
N LYS A 701 -19.15 12.18 69.41
CA LYS A 701 -20.56 12.06 69.82
C LYS A 701 -20.78 10.86 70.74
N GLU A 702 -20.19 9.70 70.46
CA GLU A 702 -20.30 8.51 71.32
C GLU A 702 -19.57 8.69 72.66
N ARG A 703 -18.38 9.30 72.67
CA ARG A 703 -17.66 9.71 73.89
C ARG A 703 -18.52 10.65 74.74
N LEU A 704 -19.15 11.65 74.11
CA LEU A 704 -20.04 12.59 74.79
C LEU A 704 -21.31 11.92 75.32
N LEU A 705 -21.94 11.04 74.53
CA LEU A 705 -23.11 10.26 74.97
C LEU A 705 -22.78 9.34 76.15
N ASN A 706 -21.63 8.67 76.13
CA ASN A 706 -21.17 7.86 77.27
C ASN A 706 -20.94 8.75 78.51
N SER A 707 -20.30 9.91 78.36
CA SER A 707 -20.12 10.86 79.48
C SER A 707 -21.45 11.43 80.02
N LEU A 708 -22.46 11.57 79.16
CA LEU A 708 -23.81 11.97 79.56
C LEU A 708 -24.52 10.85 80.35
N VAL A 709 -24.45 9.60 79.88
CA VAL A 709 -25.00 8.44 80.61
C VAL A 709 -24.29 8.22 81.95
N GLU A 710 -22.98 8.45 82.02
CA GLU A 710 -22.23 8.46 83.28
C GLU A 710 -22.71 9.60 84.21
N ALA A 711 -22.93 10.81 83.69
CA ALA A 711 -23.46 11.93 84.46
C ALA A 711 -24.89 11.68 84.96
N GLU A 712 -25.78 11.13 84.13
CA GLU A 712 -27.13 10.70 84.50
C GLU A 712 -27.08 9.61 85.59
N HIS A 713 -26.16 8.65 85.48
CA HIS A 713 -25.96 7.64 86.52
C HIS A 713 -25.49 8.26 87.84
N GLN A 714 -24.57 9.22 87.81
CA GLN A 714 -24.17 9.97 89.00
C GLN A 714 -25.33 10.77 89.60
N ILE A 715 -26.15 11.43 88.78
CA ILE A 715 -27.36 12.15 89.24
C ILE A 715 -28.30 11.17 89.95
N MET A 716 -28.63 10.03 89.35
CA MET A 716 -29.47 8.99 89.97
C MET A 716 -28.91 8.46 91.29
N LEU A 717 -27.58 8.28 91.40
CA LEU A 717 -26.92 7.90 92.65
C LEU A 717 -27.04 9.00 93.72
N TRP A 718 -26.88 10.27 93.35
CA TRP A 718 -27.03 11.41 94.27
C TRP A 718 -28.48 11.62 94.68
N GLU A 719 -29.46 11.48 93.80
CA GLU A 719 -30.88 11.54 94.13
C GLU A 719 -31.27 10.44 95.11
N LYS A 720 -30.86 9.18 94.88
CA LYS A 720 -31.09 8.07 95.80
C LYS A 720 -30.47 8.32 97.18
N LYS A 721 -29.29 8.94 97.23
CA LYS A 721 -28.59 9.32 98.47
C LYS A 721 -29.26 10.51 99.19
N ILE A 722 -29.82 11.45 98.44
CA ILE A 722 -30.66 12.55 98.96
C ILE A 722 -31.99 11.99 99.50
N GLN A 723 -32.58 10.99 98.84
CA GLN A 723 -33.81 10.34 99.30
C GLN A 723 -33.59 9.57 100.60
N LEU A 724 -32.57 8.70 100.67
CA LEU A 724 -32.20 7.99 101.90
C LEU A 724 -31.90 8.95 103.07
N THR A 725 -31.26 10.10 102.81
CA THR A 725 -31.00 11.09 103.87
C THR A 725 -32.22 11.94 104.25
N LYS A 726 -33.22 12.11 103.36
CA LYS A 726 -34.55 12.64 103.70
C LYS A 726 -35.33 11.65 104.56
N GLU A 727 -35.32 10.37 104.21
CA GLU A 727 -36.02 9.29 104.93
C GLU A 727 -35.41 9.08 106.33
N MET A 728 -34.08 9.00 106.45
CA MET A 728 -33.41 8.97 107.76
C MET A 728 -33.71 10.21 108.61
N ARG A 729 -33.80 11.40 108.00
CA ARG A 729 -34.18 12.63 108.72
C ARG A 729 -35.63 12.58 109.20
N ALA A 730 -36.57 12.15 108.35
CA ALA A 730 -37.98 12.03 108.72
C ALA A 730 -38.21 11.02 109.87
N ALA A 731 -37.42 9.94 109.92
CA ALA A 731 -37.43 9.01 111.05
C ALA A 731 -36.89 9.65 112.36
N VAL A 732 -35.81 10.42 112.27
CA VAL A 732 -35.14 11.06 113.42
C VAL A 732 -35.92 12.27 113.97
N ASP A 733 -36.60 13.04 113.11
CA ASP A 733 -37.37 14.22 113.49
C ASP A 733 -38.80 13.90 113.98
N SER A 734 -39.12 12.61 114.19
CA SER A 734 -40.43 12.19 114.74
C SER A 734 -40.55 12.55 116.24
N ALA A 735 -41.57 13.33 116.59
CA ALA A 735 -41.64 14.06 117.87
C ALA A 735 -42.11 13.23 119.10
N SER A 736 -41.75 11.96 119.18
CA SER A 736 -42.26 10.99 120.18
C SER A 736 -41.38 10.80 121.43
N GLY A 737 -40.21 11.46 121.54
CA GLY A 737 -39.24 11.20 122.63
C GLY A 737 -38.96 12.32 123.65
N GLN A 738 -39.42 13.55 123.44
CA GLN A 738 -38.94 14.70 124.24
C GLN A 738 -39.73 15.01 125.52
N SER A 739 -40.96 14.50 125.66
CA SER A 739 -41.82 14.72 126.84
C SER A 739 -41.31 13.94 128.06
N GLU A 740 -41.08 12.64 127.88
CA GLU A 740 -40.89 11.69 128.96
C GLU A 740 -39.59 11.93 129.73
N ILE A 741 -38.52 12.35 129.04
CA ILE A 741 -37.20 12.63 129.63
C ILE A 741 -37.24 13.80 130.63
N GLN A 742 -38.17 14.75 130.50
CA GLN A 742 -38.30 15.84 131.49
C GLN A 742 -39.20 15.45 132.67
N ALA A 743 -40.30 14.75 132.39
CA ALA A 743 -41.19 14.25 133.42
C ALA A 743 -40.46 13.22 134.29
N MET A 744 -39.63 12.37 133.66
CA MET A 744 -38.55 11.61 134.30
C MET A 744 -37.41 12.49 134.87
N LYS A 745 -37.66 13.62 135.58
CA LYS A 745 -36.68 14.29 136.48
C LYS A 745 -36.95 14.37 138.04
N THR A 746 -37.85 15.17 138.59
CA THR A 746 -37.81 15.49 140.06
C THR A 746 -38.28 14.43 141.14
N GLU A 747 -37.71 13.22 141.28
CA GLU A 747 -38.17 12.15 142.23
C GLU A 747 -37.12 11.14 142.76
N ILE A 748 -36.05 10.79 142.02
CA ILE A 748 -34.90 10.03 142.59
C ILE A 748 -34.30 10.78 143.80
N HIS A 749 -34.44 12.10 143.80
CA HIS A 749 -34.12 12.98 144.91
C HIS A 749 -35.07 12.87 146.12
N ARG A 750 -36.29 12.30 145.96
CA ARG A 750 -37.25 12.01 147.04
C ARG A 750 -37.04 10.62 147.65
N MET A 751 -36.71 9.60 146.85
CA MET A 751 -36.49 8.25 147.40
C MET A 751 -35.30 8.18 148.38
N GLN A 752 -34.24 8.95 148.13
CA GLN A 752 -33.09 9.05 149.05
C GLN A 752 -33.46 9.57 150.46
N ILE A 753 -34.56 10.32 150.60
CA ILE A 753 -35.00 10.88 151.89
C ILE A 753 -35.83 9.86 152.70
N ARG A 754 -36.57 8.96 152.03
CA ARG A 754 -37.44 7.98 152.70
C ARG A 754 -36.70 6.86 153.42
N TYR A 755 -35.50 6.50 152.97
CA TYR A 755 -34.69 5.43 153.60
C TYR A 755 -34.43 5.71 155.10
N GLY A 756 -34.20 6.97 155.47
CA GLY A 756 -33.99 7.38 156.87
C GLY A 756 -35.26 7.40 157.75
N GLN A 757 -36.46 7.33 157.15
CA GLN A 757 -37.74 7.34 157.88
C GLN A 757 -38.22 5.93 158.23
N LEU A 758 -37.78 4.92 157.47
CA LEU A 758 -38.07 3.49 157.69
C LEU A 758 -37.38 2.89 158.93
N MET A 759 -36.74 3.72 159.75
CA MET A 759 -36.16 3.40 161.07
C MET A 759 -36.93 4.00 162.26
N LYS A 760 -38.15 4.55 162.05
CA LYS A 760 -39.09 5.01 163.10
C LYS A 760 -40.55 4.64 162.76
N GLN A 761 -40.93 3.37 162.53
CA GLN A 761 -40.71 2.14 163.30
C GLN A 761 -41.46 2.01 164.63
N GLN A 762 -41.40 0.77 165.15
CA GLN A 762 -42.02 0.08 166.29
C GLN A 762 -43.48 0.35 166.72
N GLU A 763 -44.09 1.47 166.32
CA GLU A 763 -45.50 1.78 166.56
C GLU A 763 -46.23 2.26 165.27
N LYS A 764 -46.00 1.74 164.05
CA LYS A 764 -46.20 0.36 163.56
C LYS A 764 -47.49 -0.34 164.01
N LEU A 765 -47.95 -1.21 163.11
CA LEU A 765 -48.72 -2.45 163.27
C LEU A 765 -50.17 -2.32 163.76
N ILE A 766 -50.45 -1.54 164.81
CA ILE A 766 -51.81 -1.49 165.37
C ILE A 766 -52.75 -0.68 164.46
N CYS A 767 -52.32 0.49 163.99
CA CYS A 767 -53.06 1.25 162.96
C CYS A 767 -52.99 0.58 161.57
N ASP A 768 -51.88 -0.10 161.26
CA ASP A 768 -51.65 -0.69 159.95
C ASP A 768 -52.59 -1.88 159.65
N MET A 769 -53.07 -2.57 160.69
CA MET A 769 -54.02 -3.67 160.55
C MET A 769 -55.41 -3.21 160.06
N GLU A 770 -55.82 -1.97 160.39
CA GLU A 770 -57.06 -1.38 159.85
C GLU A 770 -56.85 -0.81 158.44
N ALA A 771 -55.69 -0.18 158.19
CA ALA A 771 -55.34 0.35 156.87
C ALA A 771 -55.20 -0.73 155.79
N SER A 772 -54.85 -1.96 156.18
CA SER A 772 -54.58 -3.10 155.28
C SER A 772 -55.75 -3.44 154.33
N VAL A 773 -57.00 -3.24 154.75
CA VAL A 773 -58.17 -3.51 153.89
C VAL A 773 -58.29 -2.44 152.78
N TYR A 774 -58.12 -1.16 153.12
CA TYR A 774 -58.06 -0.05 152.16
C TYR A 774 -56.82 -0.12 151.24
N HIS A 775 -55.73 -0.72 151.72
CA HIS A 775 -54.50 -0.83 150.94
C HIS A 775 -54.68 -1.70 149.68
N ARG A 776 -55.47 -2.78 149.76
CA ARG A 776 -55.84 -3.59 148.56
C ARG A 776 -56.64 -2.78 147.52
N GLU A 777 -57.45 -1.82 147.94
CA GLU A 777 -58.20 -0.94 147.03
C GLU A 777 -57.30 0.13 146.37
N THR A 778 -56.16 0.47 147.00
CA THR A 778 -55.23 1.52 146.53
C THR A 778 -54.06 0.99 145.69
N ILE A 779 -53.62 -0.26 145.90
CA ILE A 779 -52.49 -0.88 145.18
C ILE A 779 -52.71 -0.95 143.66
N ALA A 780 -53.97 -0.96 143.20
CA ALA A 780 -54.32 -0.96 141.78
C ALA A 780 -54.06 0.37 141.04
N LEU A 781 -53.69 1.46 141.73
CA LEU A 781 -53.76 2.84 141.19
C LEU A 781 -52.44 3.65 141.24
N ARG A 782 -51.27 3.01 141.40
CA ARG A 782 -49.98 3.74 141.42
C ARG A 782 -48.75 2.93 140.96
N GLY A 783 -48.83 2.31 139.79
CA GLY A 783 -47.68 1.66 139.12
C GLY A 783 -46.79 2.60 138.29
N GLU A 784 -47.29 3.78 137.91
CA GLU A 784 -46.69 4.59 136.86
C GLU A 784 -46.01 5.88 137.36
N GLY A 785 -44.67 5.90 137.26
CA GLY A 785 -43.87 7.11 137.12
C GLY A 785 -43.39 7.82 138.40
N GLN A 786 -42.18 8.40 138.44
CA GLN A 786 -41.10 8.54 137.43
C GLN A 786 -39.80 9.03 138.18
N ARG A 787 -38.80 9.57 137.44
CA ARG A 787 -38.01 10.81 137.72
C ARG A 787 -36.49 10.82 138.20
N THR A 788 -35.52 11.41 137.43
CA THR A 788 -34.02 11.63 137.61
C THR A 788 -33.40 13.09 137.74
N ASP A 789 -32.07 13.32 137.67
CA ASP A 789 -31.55 14.52 136.95
C ASP A 789 -31.40 15.92 137.62
N LYS A 790 -30.17 16.27 138.10
CA LYS A 790 -29.45 17.59 138.05
C LYS A 790 -28.28 17.61 139.07
N LYS A 791 -27.03 18.07 138.85
CA LYS A 791 -26.27 18.92 137.87
C LYS A 791 -24.81 18.35 137.76
N ARG A 792 -23.76 18.89 137.10
CA ARG A 792 -23.45 20.09 136.26
C ARG A 792 -22.28 19.76 135.28
N LEU A 793 -21.34 20.68 134.99
CA LEU A 793 -20.22 20.60 134.02
C LEU A 793 -18.99 21.44 134.45
N THR A 794 -17.81 21.23 133.82
CA THR A 794 -16.52 21.91 134.12
C THR A 794 -15.90 22.58 132.87
N LYS A 795 -15.01 23.58 133.05
CA LYS A 795 -14.64 24.59 132.03
C LYS A 795 -13.77 24.16 130.82
N GLY A 796 -13.16 22.97 130.81
CA GLY A 796 -12.05 22.66 129.88
C GLY A 796 -12.39 22.58 128.38
N GLU A 797 -13.58 22.09 128.02
CA GLU A 797 -13.91 21.76 126.61
C GLU A 797 -14.23 22.96 125.72
N PHE A 798 -14.59 24.11 126.32
CA PHE A 798 -15.10 25.26 125.58
C PHE A 798 -14.03 26.05 124.81
N HIS A 799 -12.73 25.84 125.06
CA HIS A 799 -11.68 26.49 124.26
C HIS A 799 -11.30 25.67 123.02
N ARG A 800 -11.09 24.35 123.14
CA ARG A 800 -10.76 23.49 121.97
C ARG A 800 -11.81 23.58 120.87
N LYS A 801 -13.10 23.42 121.21
CA LYS A 801 -14.23 23.57 120.28
C LYS A 801 -14.32 24.99 119.66
N LYS A 802 -13.82 26.04 120.33
CA LYS A 802 -13.81 27.43 119.81
C LYS A 802 -12.66 27.68 118.84
N GLU A 803 -11.54 26.97 118.97
CA GLU A 803 -10.39 27.06 118.07
C GLU A 803 -10.57 26.19 116.82
N GLU A 804 -11.13 24.98 116.97
CA GLU A 804 -11.52 24.11 115.86
C GLU A 804 -12.54 24.78 114.93
N LEU A 805 -13.56 25.45 115.48
CA LEU A 805 -14.53 26.20 114.68
C LEU A 805 -13.88 27.40 113.97
N ARG A 806 -12.90 28.07 114.58
CA ARG A 806 -12.17 29.19 113.94
C ARG A 806 -11.29 28.72 112.78
N LYS A 807 -10.63 27.58 112.89
CA LYS A 807 -9.87 26.98 111.77
C LYS A 807 -10.80 26.60 110.62
N LYS A 808 -11.90 25.89 110.91
CA LYS A 808 -12.88 25.50 109.88
C LYS A 808 -13.51 26.71 109.17
N ILE A 809 -13.81 27.79 109.89
CA ILE A 809 -14.29 29.03 109.26
C ILE A 809 -13.23 29.60 108.31
N SER A 810 -11.98 29.72 108.75
CA SER A 810 -10.85 30.19 107.92
C SER A 810 -10.64 29.34 106.65
N GLU A 811 -10.72 28.02 106.79
CA GLU A 811 -10.62 27.06 105.69
C GLU A 811 -11.80 27.22 104.71
N THR A 812 -13.05 27.26 105.18
CA THR A 812 -14.20 27.51 104.31
C THR A 812 -14.15 28.88 103.62
N GLN A 813 -13.54 29.89 104.25
CA GLN A 813 -13.44 31.25 103.71
C GLN A 813 -12.33 31.38 102.65
N LYS A 814 -11.26 30.57 102.73
CA LYS A 814 -10.29 30.41 101.63
C LYS A 814 -10.90 29.65 100.46
N ASN A 815 -11.51 28.49 100.72
CA ASN A 815 -12.13 27.68 99.68
C ASN A 815 -13.21 28.48 98.92
N ALA A 816 -13.99 29.32 99.62
CA ALA A 816 -14.95 30.23 98.99
C ALA A 816 -14.27 31.26 98.06
N GLN A 817 -13.13 31.84 98.45
CA GLN A 817 -12.36 32.77 97.61
C GLN A 817 -11.72 32.09 96.39
N GLU A 818 -11.29 30.83 96.53
CA GLU A 818 -10.78 30.02 95.43
C GLU A 818 -11.91 29.65 94.46
N CYS A 819 -13.08 29.23 94.97
CA CYS A 819 -14.29 29.07 94.15
C CYS A 819 -14.67 30.37 93.41
N SER A 820 -14.68 31.53 94.08
CA SER A 820 -14.97 32.82 93.42
C SER A 820 -13.98 33.17 92.31
N LYS A 821 -12.70 32.79 92.42
CA LYS A 821 -11.73 32.96 91.32
C LYS A 821 -12.04 32.03 90.15
N THR A 822 -12.28 30.74 90.43
CA THR A 822 -12.64 29.78 89.36
C THR A 822 -13.95 30.16 88.67
N ILE A 823 -14.90 30.80 89.36
CA ILE A 823 -16.13 31.33 88.76
C ILE A 823 -15.81 32.50 87.81
N LEU A 824 -14.98 33.46 88.22
CA LEU A 824 -14.57 34.57 87.35
C LEU A 824 -13.74 34.08 86.14
N GLU A 825 -12.92 33.06 86.31
CA GLU A 825 -12.17 32.41 85.23
C GLU A 825 -13.11 31.67 84.25
N LEU A 826 -14.13 30.98 84.75
CA LEU A 826 -15.18 30.34 83.95
C LEU A 826 -16.09 31.36 83.24
N GLU A 827 -16.46 32.46 83.89
CA GLU A 827 -17.20 33.58 83.27
C GLU A 827 -16.36 34.25 82.16
N SER A 828 -15.05 34.43 82.38
CA SER A 828 -14.15 35.00 81.37
C SER A 828 -13.97 34.09 80.15
N THR A 829 -13.91 32.76 80.36
CA THR A 829 -13.82 31.78 79.26
C THR A 829 -15.16 31.56 78.57
N GLN A 830 -16.29 31.67 79.27
CA GLN A 830 -17.61 31.73 78.67
C GLN A 830 -17.77 32.98 77.78
N ALA A 831 -17.23 34.13 78.20
CA ALA A 831 -17.24 35.37 77.41
C ALA A 831 -16.39 35.26 76.13
N THR A 832 -15.18 34.69 76.19
CA THR A 832 -14.35 34.50 74.99
C THR A 832 -14.89 33.42 74.05
N LEU A 833 -15.43 32.32 74.59
CA LEU A 833 -16.07 31.28 73.78
C LEU A 833 -17.34 31.80 73.09
N SER A 834 -18.21 32.53 73.79
CA SER A 834 -19.41 33.11 73.17
C SER A 834 -19.08 34.19 72.12
N ALA A 835 -18.02 34.98 72.31
CA ALA A 835 -17.49 35.86 71.27
C ALA A 835 -17.07 35.06 70.02
N SER A 836 -16.20 34.04 70.18
CA SER A 836 -15.72 33.22 69.05
C SER A 836 -16.85 32.45 68.35
N LEU A 837 -17.87 32.00 69.08
CA LEU A 837 -19.06 31.34 68.53
C LEU A 837 -19.87 32.34 67.68
N SER A 838 -20.01 33.60 68.13
CA SER A 838 -20.65 34.65 67.34
C SER A 838 -19.88 35.01 66.07
N GLU A 839 -18.55 34.97 66.09
CA GLU A 839 -17.71 35.15 64.90
C GLU A 839 -17.89 34.00 63.90
N LYS A 840 -17.80 32.74 64.36
CA LYS A 840 -18.04 31.56 63.52
C LYS A 840 -19.48 31.53 62.96
N GLN A 841 -20.46 32.02 63.71
CA GLN A 841 -21.84 32.12 63.23
C GLN A 841 -22.01 33.25 62.18
N GLN A 842 -21.25 34.35 62.28
CA GLN A 842 -21.19 35.36 61.21
C GLN A 842 -20.47 34.85 59.95
N GLU A 843 -19.39 34.08 60.09
CA GLU A 843 -18.73 33.40 58.97
C GLU A 843 -19.68 32.42 58.27
N LEU A 844 -20.41 31.59 59.02
CA LEU A 844 -21.41 30.67 58.46
C LEU A 844 -22.52 31.42 57.71
N CYS A 845 -23.03 32.54 58.24
CA CYS A 845 -24.00 33.38 57.53
C CYS A 845 -23.45 33.97 56.22
N ARG A 846 -22.15 34.31 56.14
CA ARG A 846 -21.50 34.74 54.89
C ARG A 846 -21.37 33.60 53.90
N LEU A 847 -20.85 32.45 54.33
CA LEU A 847 -20.71 31.26 53.49
C LEU A 847 -22.06 30.74 52.97
N GLN A 848 -23.15 30.86 53.75
CA GLN A 848 -24.50 30.57 53.29
C GLN A 848 -25.00 31.57 52.24
N ALA A 849 -24.71 32.87 52.39
CA ALA A 849 -25.04 33.87 51.38
C ALA A 849 -24.24 33.67 50.07
N GLU A 850 -22.96 33.30 50.17
CA GLU A 850 -22.10 32.97 49.03
C GLU A 850 -22.55 31.68 48.32
N ALA A 851 -22.88 30.63 49.08
CA ALA A 851 -23.45 29.39 48.54
C ALA A 851 -24.77 29.64 47.80
N HIS A 852 -25.69 30.42 48.37
CA HIS A 852 -26.93 30.82 47.71
C HIS A 852 -26.71 31.71 46.47
N GLY A 853 -25.62 32.49 46.42
CA GLY A 853 -25.19 33.19 45.21
C GLY A 853 -24.77 32.21 44.11
N LEU A 854 -23.93 31.24 44.44
CA LEU A 854 -23.47 30.19 43.51
C LEU A 854 -24.62 29.29 43.02
N ASP A 855 -25.60 28.97 43.89
CA ASP A 855 -26.83 28.27 43.50
C ASP A 855 -27.61 29.06 42.43
N LEU A 856 -27.81 30.37 42.63
CA LEU A 856 -28.51 31.24 41.69
C LEU A 856 -27.77 31.36 40.35
N ASP A 857 -26.44 31.46 40.37
CA ASP A 857 -25.62 31.46 39.15
C ASP A 857 -25.71 30.12 38.42
N ALA A 858 -25.65 29.00 39.15
CA ALA A 858 -25.82 27.65 38.59
C ALA A 858 -27.22 27.44 38.00
N GLU A 859 -28.29 27.95 38.63
CA GLU A 859 -29.63 27.99 38.04
C GLU A 859 -29.68 28.84 36.77
N SER A 860 -29.03 30.01 36.77
CA SER A 860 -28.97 30.88 35.58
C SER A 860 -28.26 30.18 34.41
N LEU A 861 -27.16 29.47 34.68
CA LEU A 861 -26.39 28.72 33.67
C LEU A 861 -27.15 27.49 33.18
N ARG A 862 -27.87 26.77 34.06
CA ARG A 862 -28.77 25.67 33.67
C ARG A 862 -29.89 26.16 32.76
N ASN A 863 -30.48 27.32 33.03
CA ASN A 863 -31.54 27.90 32.19
C ASN A 863 -31.00 28.45 30.86
N LYS A 864 -29.83 29.11 30.84
CA LYS A 864 -29.12 29.47 29.60
C LYS A 864 -28.81 28.24 28.74
N LYS A 865 -28.32 27.14 29.34
CA LYS A 865 -28.06 25.87 28.64
C LYS A 865 -29.34 25.27 28.03
N ARG A 866 -30.48 25.32 28.75
CA ARG A 866 -31.79 24.90 28.24
C ARG A 866 -32.26 25.77 27.06
N TRP A 867 -32.09 27.09 27.16
CA TRP A 867 -32.45 28.01 26.06
C TRP A 867 -31.62 27.75 24.80
N ASN A 868 -30.29 27.67 24.93
CA ASN A 868 -29.40 27.40 23.79
C ASN A 868 -29.72 26.05 23.11
N LEU A 869 -30.13 25.03 23.88
CA LEU A 869 -30.60 23.75 23.34
C LEU A 869 -31.88 23.92 22.51
N LEU A 870 -32.85 24.70 23.00
CA LEU A 870 -34.10 24.99 22.28
C LEU A 870 -33.86 25.83 21.01
N GLU A 871 -32.92 26.77 21.04
CA GLU A 871 -32.48 27.50 19.84
C GLU A 871 -31.79 26.58 18.83
N ILE A 872 -30.87 25.72 19.26
CA ILE A 872 -30.22 24.73 18.38
C ILE A 872 -31.27 23.83 17.72
N VAL A 873 -32.27 23.34 18.47
CA VAL A 873 -33.39 22.55 17.91
C VAL A 873 -34.22 23.38 16.92
N ALA A 874 -34.48 24.65 17.20
CA ALA A 874 -35.18 25.54 16.26
C ALA A 874 -34.37 25.83 14.98
N TYR A 875 -33.05 26.01 15.08
CA TYR A 875 -32.17 26.17 13.93
C TYR A 875 -32.05 24.86 13.12
N GLN A 876 -31.98 23.70 13.77
CA GLN A 876 -32.02 22.39 13.10
C GLN A 876 -33.36 22.15 12.39
N ALA A 877 -34.49 22.54 12.99
CA ALA A 877 -35.80 22.50 12.34
C ALA A 877 -35.83 23.44 11.11
N ARG A 878 -35.39 24.70 11.26
CA ARG A 878 -35.25 25.65 10.15
C ARG A 878 -34.34 25.12 9.04
N GLN A 879 -33.22 24.47 9.38
CA GLN A 879 -32.33 23.83 8.42
C GLN A 879 -33.02 22.70 7.67
N LYS A 880 -33.75 21.81 8.37
CA LYS A 880 -34.53 20.73 7.75
C LYS A 880 -35.62 21.27 6.81
N HIS A 881 -36.29 22.37 7.18
CA HIS A 881 -37.25 23.03 6.28
C HIS A 881 -36.56 23.65 5.05
N LEU A 882 -35.39 24.29 5.20
CA LEU A 882 -34.61 24.82 4.07
C LEU A 882 -34.04 23.71 3.17
N GLN A 883 -33.68 22.55 3.73
CA GLN A 883 -33.28 21.36 2.97
C GLN A 883 -34.48 20.78 2.20
N ALA A 884 -35.63 20.58 2.84
CA ALA A 884 -36.87 20.16 2.18
C ALA A 884 -37.31 21.14 1.08
N LEU A 885 -37.01 22.44 1.22
CA LEU A 885 -37.28 23.46 0.20
C LEU A 885 -36.30 23.38 -0.97
N ARG A 886 -35.00 23.12 -0.72
CA ARG A 886 -34.03 22.76 -1.78
C ARG A 886 -34.40 21.46 -2.51
N GLU A 887 -35.01 20.50 -1.82
CA GLU A 887 -35.48 19.23 -2.38
C GLU A 887 -36.85 19.33 -3.07
N GLY A 888 -37.50 20.50 -3.06
CA GLY A 888 -38.85 20.70 -3.65
C GLY A 888 -40.00 20.02 -2.90
N LYS A 889 -39.75 19.47 -1.71
CA LYS A 889 -40.72 18.71 -0.88
C LYS A 889 -41.44 19.56 0.16
N TYR A 890 -41.03 20.81 0.35
CA TYR A 890 -41.60 21.70 1.38
C TYR A 890 -42.86 22.42 0.89
N THR A 891 -44.02 22.03 1.42
CA THR A 891 -45.30 22.72 1.20
C THR A 891 -45.41 23.95 2.13
N PRO A 892 -45.44 25.20 1.62
CA PRO A 892 -45.56 26.38 2.47
C PRO A 892 -46.98 26.53 3.00
N LEU A 893 -47.15 26.65 4.33
CA LEU A 893 -48.47 26.77 4.98
C LEU A 893 -49.24 28.08 4.66
N CYS A 894 -48.59 29.06 4.03
CA CYS A 894 -49.19 30.28 3.53
C CYS A 894 -48.67 30.60 2.13
N HIS A 895 -49.57 30.84 1.17
CA HIS A 895 -49.23 31.24 -0.21
C HIS A 895 -49.36 32.76 -0.46
N THR A 896 -49.83 33.54 0.53
CA THR A 896 -49.98 35.00 0.43
C THR A 896 -49.45 35.70 1.68
N GLU A 897 -48.90 36.90 1.52
CA GLU A 897 -48.36 37.71 2.63
C GLU A 897 -49.42 38.08 3.67
N GLN A 898 -50.68 38.22 3.24
CA GLN A 898 -51.83 38.44 4.14
C GLN A 898 -52.11 37.20 5.00
N ALA A 899 -52.05 35.99 4.43
CA ALA A 899 -52.21 34.76 5.20
C ALA A 899 -51.03 34.54 6.16
N TRP A 900 -49.81 34.87 5.74
CA TRP A 900 -48.62 34.85 6.60
C TRP A 900 -48.75 35.85 7.76
N SER A 901 -49.08 37.11 7.49
CA SER A 901 -49.32 38.15 8.50
C SER A 901 -50.41 37.76 9.49
N ASN A 902 -51.52 37.18 9.01
CA ASN A 902 -52.61 36.71 9.87
C ASN A 902 -52.22 35.49 10.74
N GLN A 903 -51.30 34.63 10.29
CA GLN A 903 -50.75 33.57 11.15
C GLN A 903 -49.70 34.12 12.11
N TRP A 904 -48.88 35.08 11.71
CA TRP A 904 -47.90 35.75 12.56
C TRP A 904 -48.57 36.50 13.72
N GLN A 905 -49.63 37.28 13.45
CA GLN A 905 -50.45 37.91 14.48
C GLN A 905 -51.06 36.88 15.44
N LYS A 906 -51.66 35.80 14.91
CA LYS A 906 -52.19 34.70 15.75
C LYS A 906 -51.12 34.00 16.61
N LEU A 907 -49.86 33.97 16.18
CA LEU A 907 -48.75 33.48 17.00
C LEU A 907 -48.32 34.52 18.04
N GLN A 908 -48.25 35.80 17.68
CA GLN A 908 -47.93 36.89 18.61
C GLN A 908 -48.99 37.03 19.71
N ASP A 909 -50.27 36.91 19.38
CA ASP A 909 -51.38 36.95 20.35
C ASP A 909 -51.42 35.68 21.22
N ARG A 910 -51.04 34.52 20.68
CA ARG A 910 -50.80 33.31 21.49
C ARG A 910 -49.66 33.51 22.49
N LEU A 911 -48.54 34.10 22.07
CA LEU A 911 -47.41 34.42 22.95
C LEU A 911 -47.80 35.44 24.03
N ARG A 912 -48.57 36.49 23.68
CA ARG A 912 -49.15 37.45 24.63
C ARG A 912 -50.08 36.77 25.64
N THR A 913 -50.98 35.89 25.20
CA THR A 913 -51.88 35.19 26.13
C THR A 913 -51.13 34.23 27.06
N ILE A 914 -50.09 33.55 26.56
CA ILE A 914 -49.21 32.70 27.39
C ILE A 914 -48.46 33.56 28.42
N ASP A 915 -47.95 34.73 28.03
CA ASP A 915 -47.30 35.65 28.98
C ASP A 915 -48.29 36.16 30.04
N THR A 916 -49.52 36.55 29.67
CA THR A 916 -50.53 36.94 30.67
C THR A 916 -50.91 35.80 31.63
N ILE A 917 -50.94 34.55 31.16
CA ILE A 917 -51.17 33.37 32.01
C ILE A 917 -49.98 33.14 32.95
N ILE A 918 -48.74 33.32 32.49
CA ILE A 918 -47.55 33.23 33.34
C ILE A 918 -47.53 34.37 34.38
N GLN A 919 -47.96 35.58 34.02
CA GLN A 919 -48.11 36.69 34.96
C GLN A 919 -49.19 36.42 36.02
N GLN A 920 -50.32 35.79 35.64
CA GLN A 920 -51.35 35.36 36.60
C GLN A 920 -50.82 34.28 37.56
N ILE A 921 -50.18 33.23 37.04
CA ILE A 921 -49.60 32.16 37.88
C ILE A 921 -48.49 32.69 38.80
N GLN A 922 -47.70 33.68 38.35
CA GLN A 922 -46.70 34.36 39.20
C GLN A 922 -47.33 35.17 40.36
N GLN A 923 -48.57 35.66 40.20
CA GLN A 923 -49.30 36.38 41.25
C GLN A 923 -50.05 35.43 42.20
N GLU A 924 -50.65 34.35 41.66
CA GLU A 924 -51.40 33.37 42.43
C GLU A 924 -50.49 32.41 43.24
N HIS A 925 -49.27 32.13 42.74
CA HIS A 925 -48.35 31.16 43.34
C HIS A 925 -46.92 31.73 43.47
N PRO A 926 -46.61 32.56 44.49
CA PRO A 926 -45.27 33.13 44.68
C PRO A 926 -44.17 32.07 44.88
N GLN A 927 -44.51 30.87 45.37
CA GLN A 927 -43.58 29.74 45.47
C GLN A 927 -43.07 29.25 44.10
N HIS A 928 -43.80 29.52 43.01
CA HIS A 928 -43.43 29.18 41.64
C HIS A 928 -42.86 30.36 40.84
N GLN A 929 -42.64 31.51 41.49
CA GLN A 929 -42.05 32.69 40.84
C GLN A 929 -40.66 32.38 40.27
N ARG A 930 -39.76 31.75 41.05
CA ARG A 930 -38.38 31.40 40.60
C ARG A 930 -38.37 30.51 39.34
N PRO A 931 -39.03 29.34 39.28
CA PRO A 931 -39.04 28.49 38.07
C PRO A 931 -39.67 29.12 36.82
N LEU A 932 -40.57 30.10 36.98
CA LEU A 932 -41.27 30.76 35.88
C LEU A 932 -40.59 32.05 35.40
N GLN A 933 -39.66 32.60 36.17
CA GLN A 933 -39.03 33.90 35.86
C GLN A 933 -38.17 33.86 34.59
N TRP A 934 -37.47 32.76 34.32
CA TRP A 934 -36.67 32.60 33.08
C TRP A 934 -37.54 32.42 31.84
N LEU A 935 -38.66 31.67 31.93
CA LEU A 935 -39.61 31.51 30.83
C LEU A 935 -40.19 32.86 30.39
N ARG A 936 -40.51 33.72 31.36
CA ARG A 936 -40.96 35.08 31.12
C ARG A 936 -39.90 35.93 30.39
N GLN A 937 -38.65 35.94 30.87
CA GLN A 937 -37.54 36.64 30.20
C GLN A 937 -37.33 36.16 28.74
N CYS A 938 -37.52 34.86 28.49
CA CYS A 938 -37.46 34.25 27.16
C CYS A 938 -38.68 34.55 26.26
N LEU A 939 -39.83 34.92 26.83
CA LEU A 939 -41.01 35.39 26.10
C LEU A 939 -40.92 36.89 25.81
N GLU A 940 -40.52 37.69 26.80
CA GLU A 940 -40.27 39.13 26.65
C GLU A 940 -39.21 39.39 25.56
N SER A 941 -38.13 38.61 25.48
CA SER A 941 -37.12 38.72 24.42
C SER A 941 -37.60 38.28 23.02
N ARG A 942 -38.71 37.53 22.91
CA ARG A 942 -39.37 37.17 21.64
C ARG A 942 -40.63 37.99 21.33
N LEU A 943 -41.02 38.88 22.23
CA LEU A 943 -42.10 39.86 22.03
C LEU A 943 -41.55 41.28 21.79
N GLY A 944 -40.31 41.55 22.21
CA GLY A 944 -39.56 42.79 21.97
C GLY A 944 -38.60 42.77 20.77
N SER A 945 -38.68 41.75 19.91
CA SER A 945 -37.92 41.61 18.65
C SER A 945 -38.82 41.12 17.51
#